data_AF-A0A235HX52-F1
#
_entry.id   AF-A0A235HX52-F1
#
_cell.length_a   1.000
_cell.length_b   1.000
_cell.length_c   1.000
_cell.angle_alpha   90.00
_cell.angle_beta   90.00
_cell.angle_gamma   90.00
#
_symmetry.space_group_name_H-M   'P 1'
#
loop_
_entity.id
_entity.type
_entity.pdbx_description
1 polymer ?
#
loop_
_entity_poly.entity_id
_entity_poly.type
_entity_poly.pdbx_seq_one_letter_code
_entity_poly.pdbx_strand_id
1 'polypeptide(L)'
;MCVLHTMPQPSTGSDLKRYRTFGFVQSLDIAGRWLYQMEDAEKIKPEQRRVRERYKTQRTPFVQREIKYIPLYAYRYPPFNRLLFPNFFGSNFSCNCNCHNSGSPDLNCPYFQAGECWWVLSQKDKARQESLNIKRKTGSDRSITIEPDDDLIITTTALEVGYDDEALMCVLQYTAPANVASFVQRKGRGGRKVGTRPIVVTVLSPYKSTDLFLFRNEHILTDPTFQKLPLNSQNRYLQRIHGFYAFFDWLTYRASCAGIDLELDNLSRQGYEYLMEQSVDFGVLLEFKDYLKQTFAIPDDAIKQVFDDESEGFLCQIFYEGLMKGVNPQFERENKQRVKTRDLLYKHLPENLFSDINLPEVQVDYRPDNNNPNKKPNSESISLAVSETIPGNVTFRGGEGSTWIPPKISDGEPARIAINQYYTFDRIRSFPYTVNLPTRALKKVDITKKSTNSLDLYRPTAIKPKQFSRDYNSSFWWCNPDTGELSESRTSENAAQDRQSLAHSCSANAISAVAIRPVRGDTPTPAYTLKPGHPSLTCDPLGQELIQRVVFHSDETANLNLLDVQRIILGSEYTIKFHNSPAEEIRGVVGFTANEESLSNCALGYQILTEGICFDLNPDLLTKLQFSASTQKNLCYHAIHHAFVSVLTVEYQANYFAAEYLVNVLLTIADTWCGGEGGTPEGLRDWFTRGHSQFDICLADAINEIQQLSSKNQQAVYQLIKSDNDYLSIFLNLYAEIHSGGLHYQQYLRDSFQYSLTLALKSLAQEVAGVEALNYVAAWTELHADFEGTAADRIWLYEIGMGGIGVMRATHDLLRNHADKFWTTLANKMTRCTTAQEEAFLRHLLAQPESWLEGCRTRADQIIAAGKSSDRQKKIEELMAQVRQQLGIPMRQTQLKALLRVFIPDYTQQLGDTPLVNWRIFREINHEFLPSCAEQLGRDPTFTEASALLYRKVVKARRDKQPPPYPELTRLLEIYEAEYGASLPEARKAFEAGVERRMLLNCRCNCSSCLDDRSGDIESPGLSRHLLNRPLLTEWLNQVRTPQTLELDGTVSGASICDRMSSLLENGCQTIYLRVRSNNLASLCATISYLTDAGIDTDIGMVYPMITDIQTIYPNDLRPNEVPVIQVTVRPIK
;
A
#
# COMPACT_ATOMS: atom_id res chain seq x y z
N MET A 1 3.96 -10.76 -22.29
CA MET A 1 4.70 -11.36 -23.44
C MET A 1 4.49 -12.86 -23.56
N CYS A 2 5.18 -13.73 -22.82
CA CYS A 2 5.17 -15.18 -23.03
C CYS A 2 3.76 -15.79 -23.14
N VAL A 3 2.88 -15.50 -22.16
CA VAL A 3 1.47 -15.94 -22.11
C VAL A 3 0.68 -15.59 -23.39
N LEU A 4 0.86 -14.37 -23.91
CA LEU A 4 0.08 -13.84 -25.04
C LEU A 4 0.43 -14.56 -26.35
N HIS A 5 1.72 -14.80 -26.56
CA HIS A 5 2.24 -15.49 -27.74
C HIS A 5 1.85 -16.98 -27.78
N THR A 6 1.48 -17.56 -26.65
CA THR A 6 1.26 -19.01 -26.48
C THR A 6 -0.14 -19.36 -25.98
N MET A 7 -1.00 -18.36 -25.84
CA MET A 7 -2.43 -18.56 -25.64
C MET A 7 -2.95 -19.42 -26.80
N PRO A 8 -3.73 -20.49 -26.53
CA PRO A 8 -4.36 -21.28 -27.57
C PRO A 8 -5.09 -20.38 -28.57
N GLN A 9 -5.04 -20.71 -29.86
CA GLN A 9 -5.76 -19.97 -30.90
C GLN A 9 -7.07 -20.69 -31.27
N PRO A 10 -8.05 -20.00 -31.88
CA PRO A 10 -9.28 -20.64 -32.32
C PRO A 10 -9.00 -21.80 -33.29
N SER A 11 -9.81 -22.86 -33.22
CA SER A 11 -9.68 -24.01 -34.11
C SER A 11 -10.01 -23.63 -35.56
N THR A 12 -9.35 -24.29 -36.52
CA THR A 12 -9.65 -24.15 -37.96
C THR A 12 -11.13 -24.36 -38.23
N GLY A 13 -11.84 -23.31 -38.67
CA GLY A 13 -13.30 -23.32 -38.87
C GLY A 13 -14.13 -22.59 -37.80
N SER A 14 -13.51 -21.94 -36.80
CA SER A 14 -14.21 -21.02 -35.90
C SER A 14 -14.49 -19.67 -36.58
N ASP A 15 -15.62 -19.03 -36.23
CA ASP A 15 -15.93 -17.64 -36.63
C ASP A 15 -14.92 -16.62 -36.05
N LEU A 16 -14.25 -16.99 -34.95
CA LEU A 16 -13.19 -16.19 -34.35
C LEU A 16 -11.86 -16.43 -35.07
N LYS A 17 -11.27 -15.38 -35.64
CA LYS A 17 -9.93 -15.45 -36.24
C LYS A 17 -8.80 -15.50 -35.21
N ARG A 18 -9.00 -14.87 -34.05
CA ARG A 18 -8.04 -14.75 -32.94
C ARG A 18 -8.79 -14.73 -31.61
N TYR A 19 -8.09 -15.09 -30.54
CA TYR A 19 -8.53 -14.77 -29.19
C TYR A 19 -7.78 -13.53 -28.67
N ARG A 20 -8.47 -12.74 -27.84
CA ARG A 20 -8.01 -11.47 -27.25
C ARG A 20 -7.65 -11.65 -25.77
N THR A 21 -6.81 -10.74 -25.28
CA THR A 21 -6.43 -10.60 -23.87
C THR A 21 -6.74 -9.20 -23.35
N PHE A 22 -7.30 -9.08 -22.14
CA PHE A 22 -7.35 -7.81 -21.42
C PHE A 22 -6.27 -7.77 -20.33
N GLY A 23 -5.49 -6.69 -20.33
CA GLY A 23 -4.44 -6.42 -19.36
C GLY A 23 -4.86 -5.32 -18.40
N PHE A 24 -5.33 -5.70 -17.22
CA PHE A 24 -5.76 -4.78 -16.17
C PHE A 24 -4.60 -4.27 -15.33
N VAL A 25 -4.51 -2.95 -15.19
CA VAL A 25 -3.59 -2.23 -14.30
C VAL A 25 -4.37 -1.38 -13.28
N GLN A 26 -3.69 -0.90 -12.24
CA GLN A 26 -4.33 -0.11 -11.17
C GLN A 26 -4.37 1.40 -11.43
N SER A 27 -3.59 1.96 -12.38
CA SER A 27 -3.61 3.39 -12.69
C SER A 27 -3.42 3.70 -14.18
N LEU A 28 -3.82 4.90 -14.61
CA LEU A 28 -3.60 5.38 -15.98
C LEU A 28 -2.12 5.58 -16.31
N ASP A 29 -1.29 5.92 -15.30
CA ASP A 29 0.17 6.01 -15.41
C ASP A 29 0.77 4.62 -15.71
N ILE A 30 0.42 3.59 -14.93
CA ILE A 30 0.87 2.21 -15.20
C ILE A 30 0.34 1.73 -16.57
N ALA A 31 -0.86 2.17 -17.00
CA ALA A 31 -1.36 1.83 -18.33
C ALA A 31 -0.48 2.44 -19.44
N GLY A 32 -0.04 3.70 -19.26
CA GLY A 32 0.90 4.37 -20.16
C GLY A 32 2.29 3.72 -20.13
N ARG A 33 2.86 3.49 -18.93
CA ARG A 33 4.17 2.81 -18.76
C ARG A 33 4.16 1.38 -19.30
N TRP A 34 3.10 0.62 -19.10
CA TRP A 34 3.03 -0.77 -19.57
C TRP A 34 2.72 -0.86 -21.06
N LEU A 35 1.85 0.01 -21.61
CA LEU A 35 1.74 0.17 -23.07
C LEU A 35 3.12 0.49 -23.61
N TYR A 36 3.78 1.51 -23.08
CA TYR A 36 5.11 1.90 -23.52
C TYR A 36 6.11 0.74 -23.45
N GLN A 37 6.18 -0.01 -22.34
CA GLN A 37 7.14 -1.13 -22.19
C GLN A 37 6.83 -2.32 -23.11
N MET A 38 5.56 -2.66 -23.33
CA MET A 38 5.19 -3.72 -24.27
C MET A 38 5.38 -3.27 -25.71
N GLU A 39 5.14 -1.99 -25.99
CA GLU A 39 5.53 -1.37 -27.23
C GLU A 39 7.05 -1.39 -27.40
N ASP A 40 7.89 -1.01 -26.43
CA ASP A 40 9.35 -1.07 -26.55
C ASP A 40 9.85 -2.52 -26.78
N ALA A 41 9.20 -3.50 -26.13
CA ALA A 41 9.51 -4.92 -26.27
C ALA A 41 9.05 -5.56 -27.61
N GLU A 42 7.92 -5.14 -28.21
CA GLU A 42 7.44 -5.63 -29.52
C GLU A 42 7.90 -4.78 -30.70
N LYS A 43 7.90 -3.45 -30.52
CA LYS A 43 8.40 -2.48 -31.49
C LYS A 43 9.91 -2.67 -31.65
N ILE A 44 10.41 -1.73 -32.43
CA ILE A 44 11.59 -1.81 -33.24
C ILE A 44 11.81 -0.32 -33.49
N LYS A 45 12.90 0.28 -33.00
CA LYS A 45 13.21 1.70 -33.31
C LYS A 45 13.03 1.89 -34.82
N PRO A 46 12.53 3.03 -35.34
CA PRO A 46 12.18 3.14 -36.76
C PRO A 46 13.28 2.69 -37.73
N GLU A 47 14.56 2.89 -37.35
CA GLU A 47 15.75 2.31 -37.97
C GLU A 47 15.76 0.76 -37.97
N GLN A 48 15.62 0.14 -36.79
CA GLN A 48 15.59 -1.30 -36.58
C GLN A 48 14.39 -1.93 -37.31
N ARG A 49 13.24 -1.24 -37.44
CA ARG A 49 12.06 -1.71 -38.21
C ARG A 49 12.42 -1.86 -39.70
N ARG A 50 13.10 -0.87 -40.28
CA ARG A 50 13.60 -0.92 -41.66
C ARG A 50 14.58 -2.08 -41.85
N VAL A 51 15.41 -2.38 -40.86
CA VAL A 51 16.34 -3.53 -40.88
C VAL A 51 15.58 -4.86 -40.77
N ARG A 52 14.57 -5.00 -39.89
CA ARG A 52 13.74 -6.22 -39.81
C ARG A 52 12.96 -6.48 -41.10
N GLU A 53 12.39 -5.44 -41.72
CA GLU A 53 11.74 -5.58 -43.03
C GLU A 53 12.74 -5.93 -44.15
N ARG A 54 13.95 -5.36 -44.14
CA ARG A 54 15.03 -5.79 -45.05
C ARG A 54 15.35 -7.28 -44.89
N TYR A 55 15.54 -7.77 -43.66
CA TYR A 55 15.75 -9.21 -43.40
C TYR A 55 14.54 -10.08 -43.80
N LYS A 56 13.31 -9.57 -43.67
CA LYS A 56 12.09 -10.29 -44.09
C LYS A 56 12.00 -10.42 -45.60
N THR A 57 12.22 -9.32 -46.33
CA THR A 57 12.28 -9.29 -47.81
C THR A 57 13.42 -10.15 -48.36
N GLN A 58 14.59 -10.13 -47.71
CA GLN A 58 15.75 -10.97 -48.05
C GLN A 58 15.63 -12.43 -47.57
N ARG A 59 14.54 -12.78 -46.86
CA ARG A 59 14.33 -14.10 -46.23
C ARG A 59 15.48 -14.56 -45.32
N THR A 60 16.22 -13.63 -44.73
CA THR A 60 17.36 -13.90 -43.85
C THR A 60 16.92 -14.73 -42.63
N PRO A 61 17.45 -15.96 -42.43
CA PRO A 61 17.13 -16.78 -41.26
C PRO A 61 17.45 -16.07 -39.94
N PHE A 62 16.70 -16.34 -38.86
CA PHE A 62 16.93 -15.70 -37.56
C PHE A 62 18.37 -15.84 -37.03
N VAL A 63 19.03 -16.97 -37.34
CA VAL A 63 20.43 -17.27 -36.94
C VAL A 63 21.43 -16.28 -37.56
N GLN A 64 21.08 -15.62 -38.67
CA GLN A 64 21.93 -14.66 -39.38
C GLN A 64 21.57 -13.18 -39.10
N ARG A 65 20.62 -12.92 -38.20
CA ARG A 65 20.23 -11.55 -37.82
C ARG A 65 20.95 -11.14 -36.55
N GLU A 66 21.40 -9.88 -36.47
CA GLU A 66 21.96 -9.36 -35.21
C GLU A 66 20.89 -9.38 -34.10
N ILE A 67 21.29 -9.71 -32.87
CA ILE A 67 20.40 -9.92 -31.71
C ILE A 67 19.42 -8.75 -31.50
N LYS A 68 19.89 -7.49 -31.55
CA LYS A 68 19.05 -6.28 -31.45
C LYS A 68 17.94 -6.16 -32.52
N TYR A 69 18.04 -6.91 -33.62
CA TYR A 69 17.04 -6.97 -34.69
C TYR A 69 16.26 -8.31 -34.70
N ILE A 70 16.48 -9.22 -33.75
CA ILE A 70 15.63 -10.41 -33.55
C ILE A 70 14.34 -9.98 -32.84
N PRO A 71 13.14 -10.36 -33.32
CA PRO A 71 11.88 -10.02 -32.67
C PRO A 71 11.68 -10.81 -31.38
N LEU A 72 10.99 -10.22 -30.39
CA LEU A 72 10.96 -10.77 -29.03
C LEU A 72 10.39 -12.21 -28.99
N TYR A 73 9.39 -12.51 -29.83
CA TYR A 73 8.79 -13.83 -29.94
C TYR A 73 9.75 -14.92 -30.45
N ALA A 74 10.83 -14.57 -31.15
CA ALA A 74 11.81 -15.54 -31.65
C ALA A 74 12.72 -16.06 -30.53
N TYR A 75 12.89 -15.30 -29.44
CA TYR A 75 13.65 -15.73 -28.27
C TYR A 75 13.00 -16.85 -27.46
N ARG A 76 11.86 -17.41 -27.85
CA ARG A 76 11.37 -18.68 -27.25
C ARG A 76 12.02 -19.92 -27.85
N TYR A 77 12.64 -19.81 -29.03
CA TYR A 77 13.27 -20.94 -29.72
C TYR A 77 14.77 -21.02 -29.38
N PRO A 78 15.33 -22.22 -29.13
CA PRO A 78 16.77 -22.41 -29.10
C PRO A 78 17.44 -22.06 -30.45
N PRO A 79 18.65 -21.49 -30.47
CA PRO A 79 19.46 -21.11 -29.30
C PRO A 79 19.10 -19.74 -28.69
N PHE A 80 18.18 -18.98 -29.30
CA PHE A 80 17.92 -17.58 -28.94
C PHE A 80 17.44 -17.38 -27.51
N ASN A 81 16.65 -18.32 -26.96
CA ASN A 81 16.25 -18.28 -25.54
C ASN A 81 17.45 -18.29 -24.57
N ARG A 82 18.58 -18.87 -24.99
CA ARG A 82 19.84 -18.93 -24.24
C ARG A 82 20.69 -17.65 -24.40
N LEU A 83 20.31 -16.76 -25.31
CA LEU A 83 21.02 -15.51 -25.64
C LEU A 83 20.37 -14.24 -25.06
N LEU A 84 19.12 -14.31 -24.58
CA LEU A 84 18.50 -13.20 -23.82
C LEU A 84 19.14 -13.00 -22.45
N PHE A 85 19.57 -14.11 -21.85
CA PHE A 85 19.96 -14.19 -20.45
C PHE A 85 21.40 -14.72 -20.30
N PRO A 86 22.41 -14.14 -20.98
CA PRO A 86 23.78 -14.67 -21.00
C PRO A 86 24.44 -14.69 -19.62
N ASN A 87 23.93 -13.88 -18.68
CA ASN A 87 24.44 -13.79 -17.31
C ASN A 87 23.66 -14.66 -16.30
N PHE A 88 22.55 -15.29 -16.69
CA PHE A 88 21.63 -15.96 -15.75
C PHE A 88 22.06 -17.38 -15.38
N PHE A 89 23.02 -17.96 -16.11
CA PHE A 89 23.72 -19.20 -15.73
C PHE A 89 25.24 -19.08 -15.93
N GLY A 90 25.75 -17.86 -16.10
CA GLY A 90 27.15 -17.60 -16.46
C GLY A 90 27.49 -17.85 -17.95
N SER A 91 28.62 -17.29 -18.37
CA SER A 91 29.05 -17.21 -19.79
C SER A 91 29.47 -18.55 -20.43
N ASN A 92 29.69 -19.60 -19.64
CA ASN A 92 30.16 -20.92 -20.10
C ASN A 92 29.08 -22.02 -20.04
N PHE A 93 27.81 -21.67 -19.82
CA PHE A 93 26.76 -22.65 -19.55
C PHE A 93 26.23 -23.36 -20.80
N SER A 94 26.47 -24.68 -20.89
CA SER A 94 25.85 -25.55 -21.90
C SER A 94 24.74 -26.41 -21.29
N CYS A 95 23.53 -26.35 -21.87
CA CYS A 95 22.38 -27.11 -21.39
C CYS A 95 21.86 -28.09 -22.45
N ASN A 96 21.97 -29.38 -22.16
CA ASN A 96 21.36 -30.47 -22.89
C ASN A 96 20.03 -30.84 -22.22
N CYS A 97 18.94 -30.22 -22.64
CA CYS A 97 17.59 -30.51 -22.14
C CYS A 97 16.93 -31.62 -22.97
N ASN A 98 16.37 -32.64 -22.32
CA ASN A 98 15.73 -33.76 -23.02
C ASN A 98 14.31 -33.45 -23.55
N CYS A 99 13.84 -32.21 -23.37
CA CYS A 99 12.43 -31.85 -23.61
C CYS A 99 11.90 -32.25 -24.99
N HIS A 100 12.74 -32.13 -26.04
CA HIS A 100 12.33 -32.45 -27.41
C HIS A 100 12.05 -33.95 -27.61
N ASN A 101 12.81 -34.84 -26.97
CA ASN A 101 12.64 -36.29 -27.10
C ASN A 101 11.54 -36.82 -26.18
N SER A 102 11.39 -36.23 -24.98
CA SER A 102 10.37 -36.62 -24.00
C SER A 102 8.96 -36.10 -24.32
N GLY A 103 8.83 -35.12 -25.21
CA GLY A 103 7.54 -34.49 -25.53
C GLY A 103 6.94 -33.67 -24.37
N SER A 104 7.73 -33.39 -23.34
CA SER A 104 7.36 -32.69 -22.11
C SER A 104 8.56 -31.88 -21.61
N PRO A 105 8.38 -30.84 -20.77
CA PRO A 105 9.50 -30.17 -20.14
C PRO A 105 10.32 -31.15 -19.30
N ASP A 106 11.61 -31.19 -19.58
CA ASP A 106 12.58 -31.91 -18.75
C ASP A 106 12.67 -31.22 -17.38
N LEU A 107 12.13 -31.90 -16.35
CA LEU A 107 12.07 -31.38 -14.99
C LEU A 107 13.47 -31.20 -14.35
N ASN A 108 14.50 -31.83 -14.93
CA ASN A 108 15.90 -31.71 -14.53
C ASN A 108 16.67 -30.64 -15.31
N CYS A 109 16.02 -29.97 -16.27
CA CYS A 109 16.61 -28.87 -17.01
C CYS A 109 16.74 -27.62 -16.10
N PRO A 110 17.93 -27.03 -15.92
CA PRO A 110 18.10 -25.86 -15.07
C PRO A 110 17.28 -24.64 -15.51
N TYR A 111 17.07 -24.47 -16.83
CA TYR A 111 16.12 -23.47 -17.33
C TYR A 111 14.70 -23.73 -16.79
N PHE A 112 14.25 -24.99 -16.70
CA PHE A 112 12.88 -25.30 -16.25
C PHE A 112 12.72 -25.04 -14.76
N GLN A 113 13.73 -25.43 -13.99
CA GLN A 113 13.73 -25.28 -12.54
C GLN A 113 13.82 -23.81 -12.12
N ALA A 114 14.52 -22.97 -12.89
CA ALA A 114 14.53 -21.52 -12.69
C ALA A 114 13.30 -20.77 -13.27
N GLY A 115 12.32 -21.48 -13.86
CA GLY A 115 11.14 -20.89 -14.50
C GLY A 115 11.35 -20.37 -15.93
N GLU A 116 12.59 -20.38 -16.44
CA GLU A 116 12.99 -19.87 -17.76
C GLU A 116 13.00 -20.92 -18.89
N CYS A 117 12.37 -22.09 -18.71
CA CYS A 117 12.21 -23.06 -19.80
C CYS A 117 11.01 -22.74 -20.68
N TRP A 118 11.27 -21.96 -21.72
CA TRP A 118 10.26 -21.57 -22.68
C TRP A 118 9.97 -22.69 -23.71
N TRP A 119 10.37 -23.95 -23.46
CA TRP A 119 10.19 -25.08 -24.40
C TRP A 119 8.71 -25.40 -24.69
N VAL A 120 7.81 -25.29 -23.70
CA VAL A 120 6.36 -25.42 -23.93
C VAL A 120 5.89 -24.37 -24.93
N LEU A 121 6.52 -23.19 -24.90
CA LEU A 121 6.24 -22.03 -25.73
C LEU A 121 6.89 -22.12 -27.11
N SER A 122 7.91 -22.98 -27.26
CA SER A 122 8.64 -23.21 -28.51
C SER A 122 8.06 -24.33 -29.36
N GLN A 123 6.92 -24.92 -28.97
CA GLN A 123 6.31 -26.01 -29.74
C GLN A 123 5.74 -25.49 -31.06
N LYS A 124 5.95 -26.28 -32.12
CA LYS A 124 5.38 -26.01 -33.43
C LYS A 124 3.84 -25.96 -33.30
N ASP A 125 3.23 -25.01 -33.98
CA ASP A 125 1.77 -24.81 -34.06
C ASP A 125 1.05 -24.52 -32.72
N LYS A 126 1.76 -24.36 -31.60
CA LYS A 126 1.18 -23.94 -30.29
C LYS A 126 1.40 -22.47 -29.93
N ALA A 127 2.24 -21.75 -30.67
CA ALA A 127 2.58 -20.35 -30.37
C ALA A 127 2.67 -19.51 -31.65
N ARG A 128 2.10 -18.30 -31.60
CA ARG A 128 1.99 -17.36 -32.73
C ARG A 128 3.35 -16.86 -33.18
N GLN A 129 3.59 -16.75 -34.50
CA GLN A 129 4.89 -16.29 -35.05
C GLN A 129 4.86 -14.83 -35.53
N GLU A 130 3.79 -14.11 -35.24
CA GLU A 130 3.59 -12.71 -35.57
C GLU A 130 3.73 -11.85 -34.31
N SER A 131 4.18 -10.60 -34.44
CA SER A 131 4.12 -9.63 -33.35
C SER A 131 2.69 -9.41 -32.87
N LEU A 132 2.54 -9.08 -31.59
CA LEU A 132 1.24 -8.76 -31.00
C LEU A 132 0.81 -7.36 -31.42
N ASN A 133 -0.46 -7.22 -31.78
CA ASN A 133 -1.13 -5.93 -31.85
C ASN A 133 -1.60 -5.55 -30.43
N ILE A 134 -0.97 -4.54 -29.84
CA ILE A 134 -1.17 -4.10 -28.47
C ILE A 134 -1.75 -2.68 -28.50
N LYS A 135 -2.87 -2.47 -27.83
CA LYS A 135 -3.46 -1.14 -27.66
C LYS A 135 -3.74 -0.83 -26.19
N ARG A 136 -3.84 0.46 -25.87
CA ARG A 136 -4.42 0.97 -24.63
C ARG A 136 -5.87 1.35 -24.90
N LYS A 137 -6.78 0.94 -24.03
CA LYS A 137 -8.13 1.50 -23.95
C LYS A 137 -8.50 1.73 -22.50
N THR A 138 -8.58 2.99 -22.11
CA THR A 138 -8.83 3.44 -20.74
C THR A 138 -9.92 4.49 -20.70
N GLY A 139 -10.27 4.98 -19.51
CA GLY A 139 -11.26 6.06 -19.33
C GLY A 139 -10.96 7.33 -20.13
N SER A 140 -9.68 7.63 -20.41
CA SER A 140 -9.25 8.80 -21.21
C SER A 140 -9.29 8.58 -22.72
N ASP A 141 -9.39 7.33 -23.19
CA ASP A 141 -9.21 6.97 -24.61
C ASP A 141 -10.47 6.30 -25.19
N ARG A 142 -11.66 6.70 -24.76
CA ARG A 142 -12.94 6.03 -25.11
C ARG A 142 -13.19 5.94 -26.62
N SER A 143 -12.72 6.93 -27.37
CA SER A 143 -12.83 7.01 -28.83
C SER A 143 -11.98 5.97 -29.58
N ILE A 144 -11.05 5.27 -28.92
CA ILE A 144 -10.28 4.20 -29.54
C ILE A 144 -11.13 2.94 -29.65
N THR A 145 -11.42 2.51 -30.87
CA THR A 145 -12.11 1.24 -31.16
C THR A 145 -11.20 0.04 -30.86
N ILE A 146 -11.79 -1.01 -30.28
CA ILE A 146 -11.14 -2.33 -30.18
C ILE A 146 -11.42 -3.06 -31.49
N GLU A 147 -10.38 -3.36 -32.24
CA GLU A 147 -10.45 -3.99 -33.56
C GLU A 147 -10.32 -5.52 -33.46
N PRO A 148 -10.93 -6.30 -34.37
CA PRO A 148 -10.90 -7.77 -34.35
C PRO A 148 -9.50 -8.43 -34.32
N ASP A 149 -8.46 -7.69 -34.69
CA ASP A 149 -7.06 -8.12 -34.72
C ASP A 149 -6.22 -7.60 -33.53
N ASP A 150 -6.82 -6.87 -32.58
CA ASP A 150 -6.17 -6.49 -31.32
C ASP A 150 -6.00 -7.69 -30.38
N ASP A 151 -4.77 -7.95 -29.97
CA ASP A 151 -4.38 -9.15 -29.23
C ASP A 151 -4.29 -8.91 -27.71
N LEU A 152 -3.80 -7.73 -27.31
CA LEU A 152 -3.77 -7.26 -25.92
C LEU A 152 -4.36 -5.83 -25.85
N ILE A 153 -5.41 -5.67 -25.05
CA ILE A 153 -5.92 -4.37 -24.64
C ILE A 153 -5.48 -4.09 -23.21
N ILE A 154 -4.56 -3.15 -23.03
CA ILE A 154 -4.14 -2.62 -21.72
C ILE A 154 -5.19 -1.62 -21.24
N THR A 155 -5.70 -1.82 -20.03
CA THR A 155 -6.87 -1.12 -19.51
C THR A 155 -6.85 -0.99 -17.99
N THR A 156 -7.71 -0.11 -17.47
CA THR A 156 -7.98 0.05 -16.03
C THR A 156 -9.35 -0.56 -15.70
N THR A 157 -10.03 -0.08 -14.66
CA THR A 157 -11.45 -0.37 -14.39
C THR A 157 -12.40 -0.06 -15.56
N ALA A 158 -11.97 0.70 -16.56
CA ALA A 158 -12.79 1.11 -17.71
C ALA A 158 -13.38 -0.05 -18.54
N LEU A 159 -12.76 -1.23 -18.55
CA LEU A 159 -13.30 -2.45 -19.18
C LEU A 159 -13.63 -3.56 -18.16
N GLU A 160 -13.75 -3.21 -16.88
CA GLU A 160 -14.19 -4.12 -15.82
C GLU A 160 -15.69 -4.44 -15.92
N VAL A 161 -16.49 -3.51 -16.45
CA VAL A 161 -17.94 -3.60 -16.63
C VAL A 161 -18.35 -3.02 -17.99
N GLY A 162 -19.46 -3.50 -18.57
CA GLY A 162 -20.12 -2.88 -19.73
C GLY A 162 -19.58 -3.25 -21.12
N TYR A 163 -18.49 -4.01 -21.23
CA TYR A 163 -17.99 -4.54 -22.50
C TYR A 163 -18.06 -6.07 -22.51
N ASP A 164 -18.59 -6.65 -23.59
CA ASP A 164 -18.68 -8.10 -23.81
C ASP A 164 -18.00 -8.46 -25.14
N ASP A 165 -17.25 -9.56 -25.12
CA ASP A 165 -16.36 -9.94 -26.21
C ASP A 165 -16.19 -11.46 -26.23
N GLU A 166 -16.76 -12.11 -27.25
CA GLU A 166 -16.66 -13.55 -27.43
C GLU A 166 -15.22 -14.04 -27.67
N ALA A 167 -14.32 -13.16 -28.13
CA ALA A 167 -12.92 -13.48 -28.37
C ALA A 167 -12.06 -13.46 -27.08
N LEU A 168 -12.60 -12.99 -25.96
CA LEU A 168 -11.80 -12.81 -24.74
C LEU A 168 -11.49 -14.14 -24.05
N MET A 169 -10.25 -14.59 -24.20
CA MET A 169 -9.74 -15.86 -23.63
C MET A 169 -8.81 -15.64 -22.44
N CYS A 170 -8.12 -14.51 -22.35
CA CYS A 170 -7.13 -14.27 -21.31
C CYS A 170 -7.37 -12.96 -20.55
N VAL A 171 -7.11 -12.99 -19.24
CA VAL A 171 -7.15 -11.84 -18.35
C VAL A 171 -5.82 -11.77 -17.60
N LEU A 172 -5.07 -10.70 -17.86
CA LEU A 172 -3.83 -10.35 -17.18
C LEU A 172 -4.13 -9.29 -16.11
N GLN A 173 -3.67 -9.51 -14.88
CA GLN A 173 -3.62 -8.51 -13.82
C GLN A 173 -2.15 -8.15 -13.54
N TYR A 174 -1.78 -6.89 -13.71
CA TYR A 174 -0.43 -6.40 -13.42
C TYR A 174 -0.37 -5.79 -12.01
N THR A 175 0.64 -6.19 -11.23
CA THR A 175 0.75 -6.01 -9.76
C THR A 175 -0.42 -6.59 -8.97
N ALA A 176 -0.31 -6.62 -7.63
CA ALA A 176 -1.45 -6.99 -6.79
C ALA A 176 -2.69 -6.14 -7.14
N PRO A 177 -3.89 -6.74 -7.33
CA PRO A 177 -5.09 -5.95 -7.46
C PRO A 177 -5.34 -5.17 -6.17
N ALA A 178 -5.88 -3.96 -6.27
CA ALA A 178 -6.41 -3.27 -5.10
C ALA A 178 -7.59 -4.09 -4.55
N ASN A 179 -8.73 -4.06 -5.25
CA ASN A 179 -9.91 -4.81 -4.82
C ASN A 179 -9.95 -6.25 -5.40
N VAL A 180 -10.10 -7.24 -4.52
CA VAL A 180 -10.30 -8.65 -4.84
C VAL A 180 -11.61 -8.90 -5.58
N ALA A 181 -12.68 -8.16 -5.25
CA ALA A 181 -13.96 -8.22 -5.96
C ALA A 181 -13.80 -7.76 -7.42
N SER A 182 -13.09 -6.65 -7.64
CA SER A 182 -12.72 -6.19 -8.99
C SER A 182 -11.90 -7.23 -9.74
N PHE A 183 -10.93 -7.89 -9.10
CA PHE A 183 -10.19 -8.99 -9.72
C PHE A 183 -11.10 -10.16 -10.14
N VAL A 184 -12.09 -10.53 -9.33
CA VAL A 184 -13.06 -11.57 -9.70
C VAL A 184 -14.00 -11.13 -10.82
N GLN A 185 -14.44 -9.87 -10.85
CA GLN A 185 -15.22 -9.32 -11.97
C GLN A 185 -14.41 -9.34 -13.28
N ARG A 186 -13.13 -8.93 -13.24
CA ARG A 186 -12.18 -9.01 -14.36
C ARG A 186 -11.99 -10.46 -14.81
N LYS A 187 -11.76 -11.40 -13.88
CA LYS A 187 -11.68 -12.84 -14.15
C LYS A 187 -12.92 -13.36 -14.89
N GLY A 188 -14.11 -12.93 -14.47
CA GLY A 188 -15.39 -13.29 -15.09
C GLY A 188 -15.64 -12.72 -16.50
N ARG A 189 -14.73 -11.90 -17.05
CA ARG A 189 -14.82 -11.42 -18.44
C ARG A 189 -14.42 -12.51 -19.45
N GLY A 190 -13.37 -13.28 -19.15
CA GLY A 190 -12.87 -14.31 -20.06
C GLY A 190 -13.74 -15.56 -20.15
N GLY A 191 -13.71 -16.26 -21.29
CA GLY A 191 -14.27 -17.60 -21.44
C GLY A 191 -15.76 -17.63 -21.81
N ARG A 192 -16.20 -16.73 -22.67
CA ARG A 192 -17.62 -16.51 -23.03
C ARG A 192 -18.26 -17.63 -23.85
N LYS A 193 -17.49 -18.43 -24.59
CA LYS A 193 -18.02 -19.57 -25.37
C LYS A 193 -17.94 -20.89 -24.59
N VAL A 194 -19.00 -21.71 -24.69
CA VAL A 194 -19.05 -23.05 -24.10
C VAL A 194 -17.85 -23.88 -24.56
N GLY A 195 -17.19 -24.58 -23.63
CA GLY A 195 -16.00 -25.38 -23.89
C GLY A 195 -14.67 -24.61 -23.88
N THR A 196 -14.69 -23.28 -23.79
CA THR A 196 -13.45 -22.50 -23.56
C THR A 196 -12.95 -22.63 -22.12
N ARG A 197 -11.64 -22.47 -21.93
CA ARG A 197 -10.98 -22.48 -20.61
C ARG A 197 -10.17 -21.19 -20.48
N PRO A 198 -10.71 -20.13 -19.87
CA PRO A 198 -10.04 -18.84 -19.82
C PRO A 198 -8.74 -18.91 -19.00
N ILE A 199 -7.75 -18.17 -19.45
CA ILE A 199 -6.44 -18.04 -18.79
C ILE A 199 -6.46 -16.79 -17.91
N VAL A 200 -6.07 -16.93 -16.65
CA VAL A 200 -6.02 -15.83 -15.69
C VAL A 200 -4.61 -15.78 -15.13
N VAL A 201 -3.93 -14.65 -15.27
CA VAL A 201 -2.52 -14.50 -14.87
C VAL A 201 -2.34 -13.21 -14.09
N THR A 202 -1.75 -13.32 -12.90
CA THR A 202 -1.36 -12.16 -12.09
C THR A 202 0.16 -12.04 -12.10
N VAL A 203 0.68 -10.86 -12.43
CA VAL A 203 2.12 -10.57 -12.51
C VAL A 203 2.50 -9.72 -11.31
N LEU A 204 3.35 -10.24 -10.43
CA LEU A 204 3.70 -9.63 -9.14
C LEU A 204 5.17 -9.22 -9.09
N SER A 205 5.47 -8.07 -8.48
CA SER A 205 6.85 -7.58 -8.31
C SER A 205 7.46 -8.06 -6.98
N PRO A 206 8.68 -8.65 -6.97
CA PRO A 206 9.36 -9.03 -5.72
C PRO A 206 9.82 -7.81 -4.90
N TYR A 207 9.80 -6.60 -5.47
CA TYR A 207 10.26 -5.37 -4.81
C TYR A 207 9.12 -4.59 -4.12
N LYS A 208 7.86 -5.04 -4.24
CA LYS A 208 6.70 -4.37 -3.65
C LYS A 208 6.09 -5.25 -2.55
N SER A 209 5.97 -4.71 -1.35
CA SER A 209 5.56 -5.50 -0.17
C SER A 209 4.14 -6.06 -0.28
N THR A 210 3.21 -5.37 -0.95
CA THR A 210 1.85 -5.87 -1.25
C THR A 210 1.88 -7.06 -2.23
N ASP A 211 2.78 -7.02 -3.21
CA ASP A 211 2.90 -8.04 -4.24
C ASP A 211 3.58 -9.29 -3.66
N LEU A 212 4.61 -9.12 -2.82
CA LEU A 212 5.18 -10.19 -1.99
C LEU A 212 4.15 -10.81 -1.03
N PHE A 213 3.32 -9.98 -0.39
CA PHE A 213 2.23 -10.45 0.48
C PHE A 213 1.26 -11.32 -0.32
N LEU A 214 0.79 -10.85 -1.47
CA LEU A 214 -0.16 -11.60 -2.31
C LEU A 214 0.46 -12.84 -2.94
N PHE A 215 1.75 -12.83 -3.26
CA PHE A 215 2.49 -14.01 -3.71
C PHE A 215 2.56 -15.08 -2.61
N ARG A 216 2.74 -14.67 -1.34
CA ARG A 216 2.67 -15.57 -0.17
C ARG A 216 1.22 -15.97 0.20
N ASN A 217 0.21 -15.20 -0.23
CA ASN A 217 -1.21 -15.36 0.12
C ASN A 217 -2.10 -15.45 -1.13
N GLU A 218 -1.68 -16.23 -2.12
CA GLU A 218 -2.34 -16.35 -3.43
C GLU A 218 -3.77 -16.89 -3.36
N HIS A 219 -4.12 -17.57 -2.26
CA HIS A 219 -5.48 -18.01 -1.95
C HIS A 219 -6.51 -16.87 -1.95
N ILE A 220 -6.11 -15.64 -1.62
CA ILE A 220 -6.97 -14.44 -1.64
C ILE A 220 -7.55 -14.20 -3.05
N LEU A 221 -6.86 -14.62 -4.12
CA LEU A 221 -7.36 -14.50 -5.49
C LEU A 221 -8.14 -15.73 -5.99
N THR A 222 -7.86 -16.91 -5.42
CA THR A 222 -8.45 -18.17 -5.89
C THR A 222 -9.77 -18.49 -5.18
N ASP A 223 -9.85 -18.21 -3.88
CA ASP A 223 -10.99 -18.49 -3.00
C ASP A 223 -11.32 -17.26 -2.14
N PRO A 224 -11.85 -16.18 -2.74
CA PRO A 224 -12.10 -14.92 -2.06
C PRO A 224 -13.42 -14.91 -1.30
N THR A 225 -13.41 -14.33 -0.11
CA THR A 225 -14.62 -13.98 0.64
C THR A 225 -15.04 -12.54 0.33
N PHE A 226 -16.34 -12.27 0.31
CA PHE A 226 -16.90 -10.96 0.02
C PHE A 226 -17.86 -10.53 1.13
N GLN A 227 -17.68 -9.29 1.59
CA GLN A 227 -18.65 -8.62 2.46
C GLN A 227 -19.50 -7.66 1.62
N LYS A 228 -20.71 -7.36 2.10
CA LYS A 228 -21.61 -6.41 1.42
C LYS A 228 -21.14 -4.98 1.74
N LEU A 229 -20.84 -4.20 0.70
CA LEU A 229 -20.52 -2.78 0.83
C LEU A 229 -21.69 -2.03 1.51
N PRO A 230 -21.45 -1.20 2.53
CA PRO A 230 -22.45 -0.27 3.02
C PRO A 230 -22.70 0.80 1.96
N LEU A 231 -23.96 1.20 1.82
CA LEU A 231 -24.39 2.26 0.92
C LEU A 231 -25.19 3.28 1.73
N ASN A 232 -24.67 4.49 1.84
CA ASN A 232 -25.39 5.62 2.44
C ASN A 232 -26.43 6.16 1.47
N SER A 233 -27.64 5.57 1.49
CA SER A 233 -28.79 6.06 0.73
C SER A 233 -29.27 7.45 1.17
N GLN A 234 -28.79 7.96 2.31
CA GLN A 234 -29.08 9.30 2.83
C GLN A 234 -27.99 10.33 2.48
N ASN A 235 -26.92 9.96 1.76
CA ASN A 235 -25.92 10.94 1.33
C ASN A 235 -26.58 11.99 0.41
N ARG A 236 -26.70 13.21 0.93
CA ARG A 236 -27.34 14.35 0.24
C ARG A 236 -26.69 14.74 -1.08
N TYR A 237 -25.40 14.47 -1.27
CA TYR A 237 -24.67 14.75 -2.52
C TYR A 237 -25.07 13.74 -3.61
N LEU A 238 -25.16 12.44 -3.25
CA LEU A 238 -25.73 11.43 -4.15
C LEU A 238 -27.20 11.75 -4.47
N GLN A 239 -28.01 12.06 -3.46
CA GLN A 239 -29.43 12.39 -3.66
C GLN A 239 -29.63 13.65 -4.53
N ARG A 240 -28.83 14.72 -4.37
CA ARG A 240 -28.94 15.92 -5.22
C ARG A 240 -28.54 15.65 -6.67
N ILE A 241 -27.52 14.82 -6.91
CA ILE A 241 -27.05 14.46 -8.26
C ILE A 241 -28.07 13.55 -8.96
N HIS A 242 -28.53 12.49 -8.31
CA HIS A 242 -29.57 11.61 -8.86
C HIS A 242 -30.92 12.34 -9.02
N GLY A 243 -31.27 13.23 -8.09
CA GLY A 243 -32.45 14.09 -8.16
C GLY A 243 -32.41 15.04 -9.36
N PHE A 244 -31.26 15.67 -9.65
CA PHE A 244 -31.09 16.49 -10.85
C PHE A 244 -31.29 15.68 -12.13
N TYR A 245 -30.64 14.52 -12.27
CA TYR A 245 -30.78 13.71 -13.49
C TYR A 245 -32.22 13.19 -13.66
N ALA A 246 -32.87 12.75 -12.58
CA ALA A 246 -34.27 12.35 -12.61
C ALA A 246 -35.22 13.53 -12.94
N PHE A 247 -34.91 14.75 -12.50
CA PHE A 247 -35.65 15.96 -12.88
C PHE A 247 -35.50 16.26 -14.37
N PHE A 248 -34.27 16.16 -14.89
CA PHE A 248 -34.02 16.40 -16.30
C PHE A 248 -34.67 15.34 -17.18
N ASP A 249 -34.55 14.05 -16.84
CA ASP A 249 -35.21 12.95 -17.56
C ASP A 249 -36.74 13.13 -17.59
N TRP A 250 -37.34 13.52 -16.47
CA TRP A 250 -38.78 13.77 -16.33
C TRP A 250 -39.22 14.98 -17.16
N LEU A 251 -38.47 16.10 -17.13
CA LEU A 251 -38.73 17.26 -17.98
C LEU A 251 -38.51 16.97 -19.47
N THR A 252 -37.50 16.16 -19.84
CA THR A 252 -37.27 15.74 -21.23
C THR A 252 -38.40 14.86 -21.74
N TYR A 253 -38.95 13.97 -20.91
CA TYR A 253 -40.15 13.20 -21.25
C TYR A 253 -41.35 14.12 -21.50
N ARG A 254 -41.64 15.07 -20.60
CA ARG A 254 -42.73 16.06 -20.77
C ARG A 254 -42.53 16.95 -22.00
N ALA A 255 -41.31 17.43 -22.23
CA ALA A 255 -40.94 18.23 -23.40
C ALA A 255 -41.19 17.46 -24.70
N SER A 256 -40.77 16.19 -24.76
CA SER A 256 -41.01 15.31 -25.90
C SER A 256 -42.52 15.10 -26.17
N CYS A 257 -43.33 14.90 -25.13
CA CYS A 257 -44.79 14.87 -25.26
C CYS A 257 -45.40 16.20 -25.76
N ALA A 258 -44.77 17.33 -25.48
CA ALA A 258 -45.13 18.65 -25.99
C ALA A 258 -44.52 18.99 -27.37
N GLY A 259 -43.74 18.08 -27.97
CA GLY A 259 -43.04 18.30 -29.25
C GLY A 259 -41.81 19.20 -29.17
N ILE A 260 -41.22 19.38 -27.98
CA ILE A 260 -40.05 20.21 -27.70
C ILE A 260 -38.81 19.32 -27.55
N ASP A 261 -37.75 19.63 -28.29
CA ASP A 261 -36.44 18.98 -28.20
C ASP A 261 -35.64 19.54 -27.01
N LEU A 262 -35.47 18.74 -25.95
CA LEU A 262 -34.77 19.10 -24.71
C LEU A 262 -33.51 18.25 -24.50
N GLU A 263 -32.39 18.75 -25.02
CA GLU A 263 -31.06 18.11 -24.97
C GLU A 263 -30.14 18.85 -23.99
N LEU A 264 -29.73 18.21 -22.88
CA LEU A 264 -28.85 18.83 -21.87
C LEU A 264 -27.51 19.29 -22.46
N ASP A 265 -26.87 18.42 -23.25
CA ASP A 265 -25.53 18.67 -23.80
C ASP A 265 -25.49 19.85 -24.79
N ASN A 266 -26.63 20.24 -25.37
CA ASN A 266 -26.70 21.22 -26.46
C ASN A 266 -28.05 21.95 -26.49
N LEU A 267 -28.44 22.50 -25.34
CA LEU A 267 -29.75 23.12 -25.07
C LEU A 267 -30.08 24.22 -26.09
N SER A 268 -31.29 24.15 -26.65
CA SER A 268 -31.85 25.17 -27.56
C SER A 268 -32.49 26.31 -26.79
N ARG A 269 -32.68 27.48 -27.44
CA ARG A 269 -33.41 28.60 -26.83
C ARG A 269 -34.83 28.21 -26.40
N GLN A 270 -35.54 27.46 -27.25
CA GLN A 270 -36.88 26.93 -26.95
C GLN A 270 -36.86 25.96 -25.76
N GLY A 271 -35.86 25.09 -25.66
CA GLY A 271 -35.68 24.20 -24.50
C GLY A 271 -35.39 24.97 -23.21
N TYR A 272 -34.59 26.04 -23.27
CA TYR A 272 -34.33 26.93 -22.13
C TYR A 272 -35.57 27.70 -21.67
N GLU A 273 -36.37 28.22 -22.62
CA GLU A 273 -37.65 28.88 -22.32
C GLU A 273 -38.66 27.91 -21.68
N TYR A 274 -38.71 26.65 -22.14
CA TYR A 274 -39.49 25.58 -21.51
C TYR A 274 -39.01 25.25 -20.09
N LEU A 275 -37.69 25.12 -19.87
CA LEU A 275 -37.12 24.90 -18.54
C LEU A 275 -37.47 26.05 -17.58
N MET A 276 -37.41 27.30 -18.03
CA MET A 276 -37.84 28.47 -17.26
C MET A 276 -39.31 28.38 -16.84
N GLU A 277 -40.21 28.05 -17.77
CA GLU A 277 -41.66 27.94 -17.50
C GLU A 277 -41.97 26.80 -16.53
N GLN A 278 -41.46 25.59 -16.78
CA GLN A 278 -41.75 24.42 -15.94
C GLN A 278 -41.12 24.50 -14.53
N SER A 279 -39.99 25.19 -14.38
CA SER A 279 -39.29 25.28 -13.08
C SER A 279 -39.92 26.27 -12.08
N VAL A 280 -40.84 27.13 -12.53
CA VAL A 280 -41.60 28.04 -11.65
C VAL A 280 -43.03 27.57 -11.38
N ASP A 281 -43.51 26.53 -12.07
CA ASP A 281 -44.84 25.95 -11.86
C ASP A 281 -44.85 25.03 -10.62
N PHE A 282 -45.60 25.43 -9.60
CA PHE A 282 -45.71 24.69 -8.35
C PHE A 282 -46.41 23.32 -8.49
N GLY A 283 -47.35 23.19 -9.43
CA GLY A 283 -47.99 21.91 -9.74
C GLY A 283 -47.02 20.93 -10.37
N VAL A 284 -46.21 21.41 -11.32
CA VAL A 284 -45.12 20.64 -11.94
C VAL A 284 -44.09 20.19 -10.89
N LEU A 285 -43.65 21.08 -10.01
CA LEU A 285 -42.72 20.70 -8.92
C LEU A 285 -43.33 19.70 -7.93
N LEU A 286 -44.64 19.77 -7.67
CA LEU A 286 -45.34 18.83 -6.79
C LEU A 286 -45.48 17.44 -7.44
N GLU A 287 -45.87 17.37 -8.72
CA GLU A 287 -45.89 16.11 -9.49
C GLU A 287 -44.50 15.46 -9.56
N PHE A 288 -43.45 16.27 -9.71
CA PHE A 288 -42.07 15.78 -9.69
C PHE A 288 -41.63 15.28 -8.32
N LYS A 289 -42.04 15.95 -7.23
CA LYS A 289 -41.79 15.49 -5.85
C LYS A 289 -42.39 14.09 -5.63
N ASP A 290 -43.61 13.87 -6.10
CA ASP A 290 -44.28 12.56 -6.01
C ASP A 290 -43.62 11.50 -6.90
N TYR A 291 -43.11 11.88 -8.08
CA TYR A 291 -42.29 11.02 -8.93
C TYR A 291 -41.00 10.57 -8.22
N LEU A 292 -40.20 11.48 -7.66
CA LEU A 292 -38.98 11.13 -6.90
C LEU A 292 -39.29 10.18 -5.73
N LYS A 293 -40.37 10.44 -5.01
CA LYS A 293 -40.83 9.61 -3.89
C LYS A 293 -41.12 8.17 -4.31
N GLN A 294 -41.76 7.98 -5.47
CA GLN A 294 -42.04 6.66 -6.01
C GLN A 294 -40.80 5.98 -6.59
N THR A 295 -39.96 6.70 -7.35
CA THR A 295 -38.81 6.14 -8.05
C THR A 295 -37.65 5.77 -7.12
N PHE A 296 -37.37 6.59 -6.09
CA PHE A 296 -36.23 6.37 -5.19
C PHE A 296 -36.63 5.90 -3.77
N ALA A 297 -37.92 5.76 -3.47
CA ALA A 297 -38.44 5.36 -2.16
C ALA A 297 -37.94 6.23 -0.99
N ILE A 298 -37.71 7.53 -1.23
CA ILE A 298 -37.18 8.49 -0.24
C ILE A 298 -38.33 9.02 0.66
N PRO A 299 -38.14 9.12 1.99
CA PRO A 299 -39.08 9.79 2.90
C PRO A 299 -39.36 11.27 2.57
N ASP A 300 -40.56 11.77 2.90
CA ASP A 300 -40.98 13.15 2.58
C ASP A 300 -40.07 14.25 3.17
N ASP A 301 -39.53 14.02 4.36
CA ASP A 301 -38.63 14.92 5.08
C ASP A 301 -37.24 14.99 4.43
N ALA A 302 -36.71 13.84 4.01
CA ALA A 302 -35.47 13.77 3.24
C ALA A 302 -35.63 14.40 1.83
N ILE A 303 -36.77 14.17 1.15
CA ILE A 303 -37.07 14.83 -0.13
C ILE A 303 -37.06 16.35 0.03
N LYS A 304 -37.66 16.89 1.10
CA LYS A 304 -37.66 18.34 1.35
C LYS A 304 -36.22 18.88 1.42
N GLN A 305 -35.32 18.21 2.13
CA GLN A 305 -33.91 18.63 2.26
C GLN A 305 -33.11 18.56 0.95
N VAL A 306 -33.52 17.73 -0.02
CA VAL A 306 -32.92 17.66 -1.36
C VAL A 306 -33.32 18.85 -2.26
N PHE A 307 -34.45 19.50 -1.94
CA PHE A 307 -34.99 20.65 -2.66
C PHE A 307 -34.70 22.01 -1.99
N ASP A 308 -34.41 22.05 -0.69
CA ASP A 308 -34.31 23.28 0.13
C ASP A 308 -33.08 24.15 -0.21
N ASP A 309 -33.21 25.46 0.02
CA ASP A 309 -32.17 26.45 -0.27
C ASP A 309 -31.11 26.50 0.84
N GLU A 310 -31.53 26.29 2.10
CA GLU A 310 -30.62 26.28 3.26
C GLU A 310 -29.69 25.06 3.31
N SER A 311 -29.96 24.02 2.52
CA SER A 311 -29.24 22.73 2.52
C SER A 311 -28.32 22.49 1.31
N GLU A 312 -28.21 23.47 0.40
CA GLU A 312 -27.67 23.33 -0.95
C GLU A 312 -28.43 22.30 -1.82
N GLY A 313 -29.76 22.40 -1.87
CA GLY A 313 -30.61 21.55 -2.71
C GLY A 313 -30.32 21.67 -4.21
N PHE A 314 -30.71 20.65 -4.99
CA PHE A 314 -30.34 20.60 -6.41
C PHE A 314 -31.05 21.66 -7.27
N LEU A 315 -32.28 22.05 -6.92
CA LEU A 315 -33.05 23.02 -7.69
C LEU A 315 -32.38 24.39 -7.69
N CYS A 316 -31.94 24.88 -6.53
CA CYS A 316 -31.22 26.15 -6.49
C CYS A 316 -29.75 26.01 -6.88
N GLN A 317 -28.97 25.10 -6.28
CA GLN A 317 -27.53 25.07 -6.52
C GLN A 317 -27.15 24.54 -7.91
N ILE A 318 -27.76 23.45 -8.39
CA ILE A 318 -27.37 22.79 -9.64
C ILE A 318 -28.19 23.33 -10.81
N PHE A 319 -29.51 23.35 -10.68
CA PHE A 319 -30.39 23.75 -11.76
C PHE A 319 -30.43 25.28 -11.93
N TYR A 320 -30.80 26.06 -10.91
CA TYR A 320 -30.92 27.51 -11.07
C TYR A 320 -29.55 28.21 -11.18
N GLU A 321 -28.62 27.94 -10.27
CA GLU A 321 -27.29 28.59 -10.27
C GLU A 321 -26.33 27.97 -11.30
N GLY A 322 -26.21 26.64 -11.33
CA GLY A 322 -25.31 25.94 -12.26
C GLY A 322 -25.76 25.97 -13.72
N LEU A 323 -27.05 25.74 -13.99
CA LEU A 323 -27.60 25.71 -15.36
C LEU A 323 -28.22 27.05 -15.76
N MET A 324 -29.32 27.50 -15.14
CA MET A 324 -30.12 28.61 -15.67
C MET A 324 -29.37 29.96 -15.67
N LYS A 325 -28.72 30.34 -14.55
CA LYS A 325 -27.87 31.55 -14.50
C LYS A 325 -26.67 31.49 -15.44
N GLY A 326 -26.11 30.31 -15.69
CA GLY A 326 -24.97 30.12 -16.60
C GLY A 326 -25.36 30.18 -18.08
N VAL A 327 -26.55 29.68 -18.43
CA VAL A 327 -27.08 29.66 -19.80
C VAL A 327 -27.64 31.01 -20.23
N ASN A 328 -28.27 31.77 -19.33
CA ASN A 328 -28.91 33.05 -19.68
C ASN A 328 -27.99 34.04 -20.44
N PRO A 329 -26.74 34.31 -20.01
CA PRO A 329 -25.83 35.19 -20.76
C PRO A 329 -25.43 34.65 -22.15
N GLN A 330 -25.41 33.32 -22.33
CA GLN A 330 -25.03 32.68 -23.59
C GLN A 330 -26.09 32.90 -24.69
N PHE A 331 -27.37 32.96 -24.31
CA PHE A 331 -28.46 33.37 -25.21
C PHE A 331 -28.56 34.88 -25.34
N GLU A 332 -28.61 35.63 -24.24
CA GLU A 332 -28.97 37.05 -24.27
C GLU A 332 -27.82 38.00 -24.63
N ARG A 333 -26.55 37.62 -24.38
CA ARG A 333 -25.38 38.46 -24.72
C ARG A 333 -24.61 37.94 -25.92
N GLU A 334 -24.44 36.63 -26.01
CA GLU A 334 -23.66 36.00 -27.10
C GLU A 334 -24.53 35.56 -28.29
N ASN A 335 -25.86 35.65 -28.18
CA ASN A 335 -26.84 35.32 -29.22
C ASN A 335 -26.64 33.95 -29.89
N LYS A 336 -26.22 32.95 -29.10
CA LYS A 336 -26.02 31.57 -29.58
C LYS A 336 -27.37 30.89 -29.82
N GLN A 337 -27.49 30.06 -30.85
CA GLN A 337 -28.73 29.30 -31.12
C GLN A 337 -28.89 28.07 -30.21
N ARG A 338 -27.76 27.48 -29.78
CA ARG A 338 -27.68 26.39 -28.80
C ARG A 338 -26.48 26.61 -27.88
N VAL A 339 -26.56 26.11 -26.66
CA VAL A 339 -25.55 26.28 -25.60
C VAL A 339 -25.12 24.91 -25.08
N LYS A 340 -23.80 24.70 -24.97
CA LYS A 340 -23.23 23.48 -24.39
C LYS A 340 -23.34 23.50 -22.86
N THR A 341 -24.49 23.15 -22.32
CA THR A 341 -24.76 23.40 -20.90
C THR A 341 -24.00 22.47 -19.95
N ARG A 342 -23.60 21.29 -20.43
CA ARG A 342 -22.75 20.37 -19.65
C ARG A 342 -21.38 20.98 -19.32
N ASP A 343 -20.86 21.87 -20.17
CA ASP A 343 -19.62 22.64 -19.91
C ASP A 343 -19.80 23.70 -18.79
N LEU A 344 -21.03 24.01 -18.37
CA LEU A 344 -21.35 24.91 -17.24
C LEU A 344 -21.52 24.14 -15.93
N LEU A 345 -22.03 22.91 -16.01
CA LEU A 345 -22.40 22.07 -14.86
C LEU A 345 -21.24 21.31 -14.20
N TYR A 346 -20.02 21.35 -14.75
CA TYR A 346 -18.85 20.60 -14.22
C TYR A 346 -18.48 20.92 -12.77
N LYS A 347 -18.89 22.08 -12.22
CA LYS A 347 -18.67 22.41 -10.79
C LYS A 347 -19.67 21.73 -9.85
N HIS A 348 -20.76 21.18 -10.39
CA HIS A 348 -21.94 20.70 -9.66
C HIS A 348 -22.27 19.22 -9.91
N LEU A 349 -21.91 18.69 -11.09
CA LEU A 349 -22.18 17.33 -11.52
C LEU A 349 -20.88 16.66 -12.01
N PRO A 350 -20.69 15.35 -11.73
CA PRO A 350 -19.55 14.61 -12.28
C PRO A 350 -19.65 14.50 -13.80
N GLU A 351 -18.50 14.47 -14.49
CA GLU A 351 -18.48 14.25 -15.94
C GLU A 351 -19.05 12.87 -16.31
N ASN A 352 -18.95 11.88 -15.41
CA ASN A 352 -19.37 10.50 -15.65
C ASN A 352 -20.13 9.89 -14.47
N LEU A 353 -21.08 8.98 -14.77
CA LEU A 353 -21.83 8.21 -13.75
C LEU A 353 -20.93 7.36 -12.83
N PHE A 354 -19.71 7.04 -13.29
CA PHE A 354 -18.70 6.25 -12.57
C PHE A 354 -17.46 7.08 -12.15
N SER A 355 -17.53 8.43 -12.21
CA SER A 355 -16.51 9.29 -11.58
C SER A 355 -16.53 9.13 -10.05
N ASP A 356 -15.50 9.65 -9.38
CA ASP A 356 -15.50 9.83 -7.91
C ASP A 356 -16.55 10.90 -7.53
N ILE A 357 -17.82 10.49 -7.50
CA ILE A 357 -19.04 11.32 -7.37
C ILE A 357 -19.08 12.23 -6.14
N ASN A 358 -18.19 11.97 -5.17
CA ASN A 358 -18.09 12.65 -3.89
C ASN A 358 -16.80 13.51 -3.76
N LEU A 359 -16.00 13.71 -4.82
CA LEU A 359 -14.83 14.59 -4.79
C LEU A 359 -14.86 15.65 -5.90
N PRO A 360 -14.29 16.84 -5.67
CA PRO A 360 -14.02 17.81 -6.73
C PRO A 360 -13.30 17.19 -7.94
N GLU A 361 -13.84 17.37 -9.15
CA GLU A 361 -13.12 17.08 -10.39
C GLU A 361 -12.19 18.25 -10.80
N VAL A 362 -11.11 17.92 -11.51
CA VAL A 362 -10.08 18.83 -12.03
C VAL A 362 -9.72 18.43 -13.46
N GLN A 363 -9.59 19.42 -14.35
CA GLN A 363 -9.26 19.22 -15.76
C GLN A 363 -7.74 19.24 -15.99
N VAL A 364 -7.14 18.11 -16.39
CA VAL A 364 -5.67 17.97 -16.54
C VAL A 364 -5.27 17.72 -17.99
N ASP A 365 -4.35 18.54 -18.50
CA ASP A 365 -3.77 18.38 -19.84
C ASP A 365 -2.51 17.50 -19.82
N TYR A 366 -2.70 16.18 -19.82
CA TYR A 366 -1.59 15.21 -19.93
C TYR A 366 -1.01 15.05 -21.35
N ARG A 367 -1.37 15.89 -22.32
CA ARG A 367 -0.82 15.86 -23.69
C ARG A 367 -0.52 17.29 -24.19
N PRO A 368 0.25 18.12 -23.47
CA PRO A 368 0.36 19.56 -23.73
C PRO A 368 0.78 19.90 -25.16
N ASP A 369 1.68 19.11 -25.78
CA ASP A 369 2.12 19.31 -27.17
C ASP A 369 1.09 18.90 -28.24
N ASN A 370 -0.02 18.24 -27.87
CA ASN A 370 -1.08 17.86 -28.81
C ASN A 370 -1.94 19.08 -29.17
N ASN A 371 -1.67 19.64 -30.35
CA ASN A 371 -2.33 20.83 -30.89
C ASN A 371 -3.69 20.55 -31.59
N ASN A 372 -4.31 19.39 -31.38
CA ASN A 372 -5.64 19.12 -31.95
C ASN A 372 -6.68 20.11 -31.36
N PRO A 373 -7.37 20.93 -32.17
CA PRO A 373 -8.32 21.92 -31.66
C PRO A 373 -9.54 21.30 -30.96
N ASN A 374 -9.82 20.01 -31.17
CA ASN A 374 -10.89 19.27 -30.49
C ASN A 374 -10.40 18.46 -29.27
N LYS A 375 -9.16 18.70 -28.81
CA LYS A 375 -8.60 18.07 -27.61
C LYS A 375 -9.38 18.51 -26.37
N LYS A 376 -9.95 17.53 -25.67
CA LYS A 376 -10.45 17.71 -24.30
C LYS A 376 -9.35 17.31 -23.31
N PRO A 377 -9.08 18.09 -22.24
CA PRO A 377 -8.32 17.62 -21.09
C PRO A 377 -9.03 16.44 -20.41
N ASN A 378 -8.33 15.70 -19.54
CA ASN A 378 -8.93 14.63 -18.76
C ASN A 378 -9.59 15.23 -17.49
N SER A 379 -10.85 14.91 -17.21
CA SER A 379 -11.43 15.13 -15.88
C SER A 379 -11.02 14.01 -14.93
N GLU A 380 -10.44 14.36 -13.78
CA GLU A 380 -10.05 13.42 -12.72
C GLU A 380 -10.35 14.00 -11.34
N SER A 381 -10.46 13.16 -10.31
CA SER A 381 -10.63 13.65 -8.94
C SER A 381 -9.40 14.42 -8.45
N ILE A 382 -9.64 15.50 -7.72
CA ILE A 382 -8.61 16.46 -7.28
C ILE A 382 -7.44 15.82 -6.54
N SER A 383 -7.72 14.80 -5.72
CA SER A 383 -6.70 14.06 -4.96
C SER A 383 -5.72 13.33 -5.89
N LEU A 384 -6.24 12.74 -6.97
CA LEU A 384 -5.45 12.01 -7.95
C LEU A 384 -4.71 12.99 -8.88
N ALA A 385 -5.40 14.00 -9.38
CA ALA A 385 -4.83 15.03 -10.24
C ALA A 385 -3.63 15.73 -9.59
N VAL A 386 -3.76 16.18 -8.33
CA VAL A 386 -2.66 16.88 -7.65
C VAL A 386 -1.52 15.92 -7.29
N SER A 387 -1.79 14.70 -6.84
CA SER A 387 -0.72 13.74 -6.53
C SER A 387 0.10 13.32 -7.76
N GLU A 388 -0.53 13.18 -8.92
CA GLU A 388 0.13 12.79 -10.17
C GLU A 388 0.91 13.93 -10.85
N THR A 389 0.46 15.19 -10.67
CA THR A 389 1.09 16.39 -11.26
C THR A 389 1.95 17.20 -10.30
N ILE A 390 2.19 16.71 -9.07
CA ILE A 390 2.98 17.43 -8.08
C ILE A 390 4.42 17.70 -8.61
N PRO A 391 5.04 18.88 -8.37
CA PRO A 391 6.30 19.24 -9.02
C PRO A 391 7.41 18.23 -8.78
N GLY A 392 8.10 17.83 -9.86
CA GLY A 392 9.10 16.75 -9.88
C GLY A 392 8.56 15.36 -10.22
N ASN A 393 7.24 15.14 -10.19
CA ASN A 393 6.67 13.83 -10.54
C ASN A 393 6.43 13.67 -12.06
N VAL A 394 7.00 12.63 -12.65
CA VAL A 394 6.83 12.30 -14.09
C VAL A 394 5.74 11.25 -14.26
N THR A 395 4.68 11.60 -14.98
CA THR A 395 3.47 10.79 -15.13
C THR A 395 3.12 10.48 -16.60
N PHE A 396 2.69 9.25 -16.86
CA PHE A 396 2.32 8.70 -18.19
C PHE A 396 0.79 8.60 -18.39
N ARG A 397 -0.02 9.26 -17.56
CA ARG A 397 -1.50 9.20 -17.66
C ARG A 397 -2.04 9.64 -19.03
N GLY A 398 -1.28 10.48 -19.73
CA GLY A 398 -1.53 10.88 -21.12
C GLY A 398 -1.43 9.76 -22.16
N GLY A 399 -0.88 8.58 -21.85
CA GLY A 399 -0.72 7.49 -22.82
C GLY A 399 0.60 7.57 -23.59
N GLU A 400 0.61 8.13 -24.79
CA GLU A 400 1.86 8.34 -25.55
C GLU A 400 2.68 9.49 -24.94
N GLY A 401 3.94 9.20 -24.62
CA GLY A 401 4.84 10.12 -23.93
C GLY A 401 4.55 10.27 -22.44
N SER A 402 5.23 11.23 -21.81
CA SER A 402 5.08 11.55 -20.39
C SER A 402 5.07 13.05 -20.16
N THR A 403 4.50 13.45 -19.03
CA THR A 403 4.33 14.86 -18.62
C THR A 403 4.72 15.05 -17.17
N TRP A 404 5.05 16.28 -16.79
CA TRP A 404 5.38 16.66 -15.41
C TRP A 404 5.22 18.16 -15.18
N ILE A 405 5.26 18.59 -13.92
CA ILE A 405 5.59 19.97 -13.59
C ILE A 405 7.07 20.00 -13.18
N PRO A 406 7.94 20.76 -13.86
CA PRO A 406 9.36 20.82 -13.52
C PRO A 406 9.53 21.47 -12.14
N PRO A 407 10.31 20.87 -11.22
CA PRO A 407 10.62 21.50 -9.95
C PRO A 407 11.66 22.61 -10.17
N LYS A 408 11.67 23.60 -9.28
CA LYS A 408 12.77 24.56 -9.19
C LYS A 408 13.83 23.95 -8.26
N ILE A 409 15.04 23.75 -8.80
CA ILE A 409 16.17 23.16 -8.06
C ILE A 409 16.96 24.29 -7.38
N SER A 410 17.42 24.04 -6.15
CA SER A 410 18.14 25.00 -5.32
C SER A 410 19.16 24.32 -4.41
N ASP A 411 20.23 25.05 -4.10
CA ASP A 411 21.29 24.62 -3.19
C ASP A 411 20.86 24.85 -1.73
N GLY A 412 20.23 23.84 -1.12
CA GLY A 412 19.93 23.78 0.31
C GLY A 412 18.64 24.47 0.76
N GLU A 413 18.37 25.71 0.33
CA GLU A 413 17.12 26.40 0.70
C GLU A 413 15.90 25.90 -0.10
N PRO A 414 14.69 25.81 0.49
CA PRO A 414 13.48 25.40 -0.23
C PRO A 414 13.12 26.39 -1.35
N ALA A 415 13.20 25.94 -2.59
CA ALA A 415 12.77 26.74 -3.73
C ALA A 415 11.26 26.99 -3.69
N ARG A 416 10.78 28.00 -4.43
CA ARG A 416 9.34 28.29 -4.58
C ARG A 416 8.96 28.35 -6.06
N ILE A 417 7.82 27.78 -6.43
CA ILE A 417 7.21 27.94 -7.76
C ILE A 417 5.91 28.72 -7.71
N ALA A 418 5.67 29.51 -8.76
CA ALA A 418 4.45 30.27 -8.95
C ALA A 418 3.34 29.36 -9.50
N ILE A 419 2.33 29.05 -8.68
CA ILE A 419 1.29 28.07 -9.07
C ILE A 419 0.47 28.51 -10.29
N ASN A 420 0.31 29.81 -10.54
CA ASN A 420 -0.40 30.31 -11.73
C ASN A 420 0.27 29.96 -13.08
N GLN A 421 1.53 29.53 -13.08
CA GLN A 421 2.21 29.05 -14.29
C GLN A 421 1.64 27.71 -14.81
N TYR A 422 1.14 26.87 -13.89
CA TYR A 422 0.72 25.48 -14.20
C TYR A 422 -0.72 25.17 -13.76
N TYR A 423 -1.28 25.92 -12.82
CA TYR A 423 -2.59 25.67 -12.22
C TYR A 423 -3.54 26.85 -12.48
N THR A 424 -4.76 26.55 -12.91
CA THR A 424 -5.92 27.45 -12.74
C THR A 424 -6.60 27.06 -11.44
N PHE A 425 -6.99 28.04 -10.61
CA PHE A 425 -7.48 27.76 -9.26
C PHE A 425 -8.51 28.78 -8.75
N ASP A 426 -9.38 28.30 -7.85
CA ASP A 426 -10.31 29.11 -7.05
C ASP A 426 -9.76 29.23 -5.60
N ARG A 427 -9.89 30.38 -4.94
CA ARG A 427 -9.45 30.56 -3.53
C ARG A 427 -10.49 29.96 -2.57
N ILE A 428 -10.06 29.11 -1.63
CA ILE A 428 -10.91 28.61 -0.55
C ILE A 428 -11.07 29.71 0.51
N ARG A 429 -12.31 30.00 0.91
CA ARG A 429 -12.60 31.14 1.81
C ARG A 429 -12.10 30.93 3.25
N SER A 430 -12.09 29.68 3.73
CA SER A 430 -11.51 29.31 5.03
C SER A 430 -10.04 28.98 4.87
N PHE A 431 -9.19 29.84 5.45
CA PHE A 431 -7.74 29.66 5.49
C PHE A 431 -7.30 28.91 6.77
N PRO A 432 -6.37 27.96 6.69
CA PRO A 432 -5.76 27.33 7.86
C PRO A 432 -4.75 28.28 8.52
N TYR A 433 -4.68 28.25 9.85
CA TYR A 433 -3.63 28.93 10.62
C TYR A 433 -2.42 28.01 10.76
N THR A 434 -1.21 28.54 10.52
CA THR A 434 0.03 27.75 10.57
C THR A 434 0.30 27.11 11.95
N VAL A 435 -0.16 27.72 13.05
CA VAL A 435 -0.05 27.11 14.39
C VAL A 435 -0.77 25.76 14.50
N ASN A 436 -1.83 25.54 13.71
CA ASN A 436 -2.60 24.29 13.64
C ASN A 436 -2.08 23.32 12.57
N LEU A 437 -0.88 23.54 12.01
CA LEU A 437 -0.28 22.66 11.00
C LEU A 437 1.02 22.01 11.51
N PRO A 438 1.41 20.84 10.98
CA PRO A 438 2.59 20.10 11.44
C PRO A 438 3.89 20.91 11.33
N THR A 439 4.64 21.04 12.43
CA THR A 439 5.91 21.80 12.47
C THR A 439 6.89 21.28 11.43
N ARG A 440 7.01 19.96 11.26
CA ARG A 440 7.95 19.34 10.30
C ARG A 440 7.60 19.69 8.86
N ALA A 441 6.32 19.59 8.49
CA ALA A 441 5.84 19.92 7.14
C ALA A 441 6.04 21.40 6.80
N LEU A 442 5.77 22.31 7.73
CA LEU A 442 5.98 23.75 7.56
C LEU A 442 7.47 24.10 7.40
N LYS A 443 8.35 23.51 8.22
CA LYS A 443 9.80 23.74 8.14
C LYS A 443 10.41 23.26 6.83
N LYS A 444 9.95 22.13 6.27
CA LYS A 444 10.45 21.64 4.96
C LYS A 444 10.31 22.65 3.82
N VAL A 445 9.30 23.53 3.86
CA VAL A 445 9.04 24.55 2.82
C VAL A 445 9.29 26.00 3.28
N ASP A 446 10.04 26.18 4.37
CA ASP A 446 10.35 27.49 4.95
C ASP A 446 9.08 28.34 5.21
N ILE A 447 8.16 27.79 6.01
CA ILE A 447 6.99 28.51 6.57
C ILE A 447 7.14 28.60 8.09
N THR A 448 7.11 29.81 8.64
CA THR A 448 7.18 30.01 10.09
C THR A 448 5.83 29.77 10.78
N LYS A 449 5.79 28.81 11.72
CA LYS A 449 4.64 28.50 12.58
C LYS A 449 4.36 29.67 13.55
N LYS A 450 3.23 30.38 13.39
CA LYS A 450 2.76 31.44 14.30
C LYS A 450 1.23 31.49 14.36
N SER A 451 0.67 31.84 15.51
CA SER A 451 -0.79 31.98 15.70
C SER A 451 -1.44 33.05 14.82
N THR A 452 -0.70 34.12 14.49
CA THR A 452 -1.15 35.19 13.61
C THR A 452 -1.05 34.87 12.11
N ASN A 453 -0.31 33.82 11.74
CA ASN A 453 -0.01 33.50 10.35
C ASN A 453 -1.05 32.52 9.80
N SER A 454 -1.90 33.00 8.89
CA SER A 454 -2.77 32.17 8.03
C SER A 454 -2.08 31.87 6.69
N LEU A 455 -2.40 30.71 6.10
CA LEU A 455 -1.93 30.34 4.76
C LEU A 455 -3.06 30.46 3.74
N ASP A 456 -2.78 31.06 2.57
CA ASP A 456 -3.73 31.09 1.48
C ASP A 456 -3.87 29.73 0.81
N LEU A 457 -5.11 29.21 0.77
CA LEU A 457 -5.42 27.88 0.25
C LEU A 457 -6.18 27.98 -1.07
N TYR A 458 -5.62 27.38 -2.13
CA TYR A 458 -6.16 27.43 -3.48
C TYR A 458 -6.59 26.03 -3.96
N ARG A 459 -7.80 25.94 -4.51
CA ARG A 459 -8.34 24.73 -5.13
C ARG A 459 -8.02 24.73 -6.63
N PRO A 460 -7.18 23.80 -7.14
CA PRO A 460 -7.06 23.57 -8.58
C PRO A 460 -8.41 23.30 -9.25
N THR A 461 -8.61 23.88 -10.42
CA THR A 461 -9.74 23.63 -11.32
C THR A 461 -9.26 23.14 -12.69
N ALA A 462 -8.06 23.56 -13.11
CA ALA A 462 -7.35 22.96 -14.24
C ALA A 462 -5.83 22.91 -14.01
N ILE A 463 -5.14 21.93 -14.60
CA ILE A 463 -3.68 21.75 -14.50
C ILE A 463 -3.08 21.57 -15.90
N LYS A 464 -2.01 22.31 -16.19
CA LYS A 464 -1.29 22.37 -17.47
C LYS A 464 0.19 22.01 -17.26
N PRO A 465 0.53 20.72 -17.13
CA PRO A 465 1.93 20.29 -17.03
C PRO A 465 2.70 20.52 -18.35
N LYS A 466 4.01 20.34 -18.31
CA LYS A 466 4.90 20.35 -19.48
C LYS A 466 5.11 18.93 -20.01
N GLN A 467 5.40 18.80 -21.30
CA GLN A 467 5.82 17.51 -21.86
C GLN A 467 7.20 17.14 -21.31
N PHE A 468 7.32 15.97 -20.69
CA PHE A 468 8.60 15.43 -20.24
C PHE A 468 9.30 14.65 -21.37
N SER A 469 8.54 13.84 -22.11
CA SER A 469 9.05 13.12 -23.28
C SER A 469 7.96 12.74 -24.27
N ARG A 470 8.36 12.41 -25.50
CA ARG A 470 7.49 11.77 -26.51
C ARG A 470 7.44 10.24 -26.36
N ASP A 471 8.53 9.65 -25.91
CA ASP A 471 8.73 8.21 -25.72
C ASP A 471 9.71 8.00 -24.52
N TYR A 472 9.99 6.77 -24.09
CA TYR A 472 10.90 6.49 -22.95
C TYR A 472 12.40 6.59 -23.32
N ASN A 473 12.70 6.53 -24.62
CA ASN A 473 14.07 6.65 -25.13
C ASN A 473 14.47 8.13 -25.37
N SER A 474 13.52 9.06 -25.21
CA SER A 474 13.74 10.50 -25.23
C SER A 474 13.48 11.10 -23.86
N SER A 475 14.24 12.15 -23.55
CA SER A 475 13.86 13.13 -22.54
C SER A 475 13.97 14.50 -23.19
N PHE A 476 12.97 15.34 -22.94
CA PHE A 476 13.06 16.76 -23.29
C PHE A 476 13.72 17.57 -22.17
N TRP A 477 14.10 16.94 -21.06
CA TRP A 477 14.63 17.62 -19.89
C TRP A 477 16.04 17.16 -19.58
N TRP A 478 16.89 18.15 -19.35
CA TRP A 478 18.32 18.01 -19.15
C TRP A 478 18.72 18.81 -17.92
N CYS A 479 19.49 18.21 -17.03
CA CYS A 479 20.00 18.86 -15.83
C CYS A 479 21.52 18.75 -15.80
N ASN A 480 22.21 19.81 -15.41
CA ASN A 480 23.60 19.70 -14.98
C ASN A 480 23.63 18.97 -13.62
N PRO A 481 24.36 17.84 -13.45
CA PRO A 481 24.37 17.09 -12.18
C PRO A 481 25.04 17.81 -11.01
N ASP A 482 25.97 18.74 -11.30
CA ASP A 482 26.79 19.44 -10.32
C ASP A 482 26.15 20.76 -9.85
N THR A 483 25.44 21.47 -10.73
CA THR A 483 24.78 22.76 -10.44
C THR A 483 23.27 22.69 -10.28
N GLY A 484 22.65 21.55 -10.59
CA GLY A 484 21.19 21.40 -10.58
C GLY A 484 20.45 22.23 -11.64
N GLU A 485 21.14 22.85 -12.60
CA GLU A 485 20.49 23.71 -13.58
C GLU A 485 19.63 22.90 -14.56
N LEU A 486 18.31 23.02 -14.42
CA LEU A 486 17.31 22.32 -15.21
C LEU A 486 16.97 23.10 -16.50
N SER A 487 16.87 22.38 -17.62
CA SER A 487 16.58 22.97 -18.94
C SER A 487 15.74 22.05 -19.83
N GLU A 488 14.90 22.66 -20.68
CA GLU A 488 14.11 21.97 -21.71
C GLU A 488 14.86 22.03 -23.07
N SER A 489 15.09 20.90 -23.72
CA SER A 489 15.58 20.81 -25.10
C SER A 489 14.85 19.71 -25.87
N ARG A 490 14.32 20.05 -27.04
CA ARG A 490 13.58 19.11 -27.90
C ARG A 490 14.46 18.28 -28.84
N THR A 491 15.76 18.58 -28.91
CA THR A 491 16.75 17.86 -29.72
C THR A 491 18.02 17.61 -28.90
N SER A 492 18.53 16.37 -28.93
CA SER A 492 19.75 15.99 -28.20
C SER A 492 21.00 16.72 -28.69
N GLU A 493 21.01 17.18 -29.95
CA GLU A 493 22.11 17.96 -30.55
C GLU A 493 22.26 19.36 -29.95
N ASN A 494 21.21 19.89 -29.31
CA ASN A 494 21.21 21.21 -28.67
C ASN A 494 21.43 21.13 -27.15
N ALA A 495 21.65 19.95 -26.58
CA ALA A 495 21.98 19.81 -25.16
C ALA A 495 23.45 20.19 -24.91
N ALA A 496 23.70 20.99 -23.88
CA ALA A 496 25.06 21.34 -23.48
C ALA A 496 25.83 20.11 -22.95
N GLN A 497 27.14 20.04 -23.21
CA GLN A 497 27.96 18.84 -22.96
C GLN A 497 28.09 18.45 -21.48
N ASP A 498 27.85 19.39 -20.58
CA ASP A 498 27.82 19.25 -19.12
C ASP A 498 26.48 18.73 -18.57
N ARG A 499 25.43 18.66 -19.41
CA ARG A 499 24.07 18.31 -18.98
C ARG A 499 23.69 16.89 -19.36
N GLN A 500 22.87 16.29 -18.53
CA GLN A 500 22.45 14.91 -18.67
C GLN A 500 20.92 14.79 -18.75
N SER A 501 20.48 13.92 -19.65
CA SER A 501 19.07 13.60 -19.89
C SER A 501 18.41 13.01 -18.66
N LEU A 502 17.21 13.49 -18.30
CA LEU A 502 16.45 13.00 -17.16
C LEU A 502 15.70 11.70 -17.47
N ALA A 503 15.64 10.78 -16.50
CA ALA A 503 14.94 9.51 -16.60
C ALA A 503 13.47 9.61 -16.16
N HIS A 504 12.62 8.78 -16.74
CA HIS A 504 11.20 8.63 -16.41
C HIS A 504 10.91 8.03 -15.02
N SER A 505 11.96 7.76 -14.25
CA SER A 505 11.92 7.37 -12.84
C SER A 505 12.10 8.56 -11.87
N CYS A 506 12.20 9.79 -12.39
CA CYS A 506 11.98 11.01 -11.60
C CYS A 506 10.59 10.96 -10.95
N SER A 507 10.51 11.35 -9.69
CA SER A 507 9.33 11.20 -8.84
C SER A 507 9.29 12.30 -7.78
N ALA A 508 8.10 12.63 -7.27
CA ALA A 508 7.97 13.52 -6.12
C ALA A 508 6.79 13.13 -5.23
N ASN A 509 6.93 13.43 -3.93
CA ASN A 509 5.89 13.26 -2.92
C ASN A 509 5.35 14.62 -2.48
N ALA A 510 4.04 14.72 -2.24
CA ALA A 510 3.41 15.93 -1.74
C ALA A 510 3.74 16.17 -0.25
N ILE A 511 4.11 17.41 0.11
CA ILE A 511 4.27 17.84 1.49
C ILE A 511 2.89 18.28 1.98
N SER A 512 2.17 17.34 2.60
CA SER A 512 0.76 17.46 2.93
C SER A 512 0.51 17.74 4.42
N ALA A 513 -0.61 18.39 4.71
CA ALA A 513 -1.17 18.61 6.04
C ALA A 513 -2.71 18.54 5.98
N VAL A 514 -3.35 18.42 7.15
CA VAL A 514 -4.81 18.34 7.27
C VAL A 514 -5.27 19.30 8.36
N ALA A 515 -6.37 20.00 8.12
CA ALA A 515 -7.13 20.69 9.16
C ALA A 515 -8.53 20.10 9.22
N ILE A 516 -8.99 19.71 10.42
CA ILE A 516 -10.30 19.08 10.64
C ILE A 516 -11.05 19.87 11.71
N ARG A 517 -12.34 20.12 11.50
CA ARG A 517 -13.23 20.71 12.50
C ARG A 517 -14.68 20.25 12.33
N PRO A 518 -15.47 20.07 13.40
CA PRO A 518 -16.91 19.86 13.28
C PRO A 518 -17.63 21.11 12.79
N VAL A 519 -18.61 20.95 11.88
CA VAL A 519 -19.37 22.08 11.29
C VAL A 519 -20.18 22.85 12.33
N ARG A 520 -20.72 22.17 13.35
CA ARG A 520 -21.48 22.78 14.47
C ARG A 520 -20.67 22.86 15.78
N GLY A 521 -19.34 22.70 15.72
CA GLY A 521 -18.44 22.74 16.86
C GLY A 521 -18.34 21.43 17.67
N ASP A 522 -17.44 21.41 18.65
CA ASP A 522 -17.04 20.21 19.43
C ASP A 522 -18.00 19.86 20.60
N THR A 523 -19.19 20.49 20.61
CA THR A 523 -20.30 20.23 21.54
C THR A 523 -21.44 19.46 20.85
N PRO A 524 -21.26 18.15 20.59
CA PRO A 524 -22.29 17.28 20.00
C PRO A 524 -23.52 17.10 20.91
N THR A 525 -24.60 16.59 20.35
CA THR A 525 -25.76 16.15 21.12
C THR A 525 -25.44 14.90 21.96
N PRO A 526 -26.06 14.74 23.15
CA PRO A 526 -25.76 13.60 24.04
C PRO A 526 -25.96 12.22 23.40
N ALA A 527 -26.94 12.09 22.49
CA ALA A 527 -27.22 10.84 21.79
C ALA A 527 -26.11 10.39 20.81
N TYR A 528 -25.24 11.31 20.40
CA TYR A 528 -24.12 11.08 19.48
C TYR A 528 -22.76 11.15 20.19
N THR A 529 -22.75 11.03 21.52
CA THR A 529 -21.55 11.11 22.36
C THR A 529 -21.48 9.95 23.34
N LEU A 530 -20.44 9.12 23.24
CA LEU A 530 -20.14 8.11 24.25
C LEU A 530 -19.17 8.71 25.28
N LYS A 531 -19.47 8.53 26.57
CA LYS A 531 -18.67 8.99 27.71
C LYS A 531 -18.38 7.81 28.65
N PRO A 532 -17.40 7.91 29.57
CA PRO A 532 -17.07 6.82 30.49
C PRO A 532 -18.30 6.42 31.32
N GLY A 533 -18.50 5.12 31.49
CA GLY A 533 -19.74 4.56 32.07
C GLY A 533 -20.86 4.28 31.07
N HIS A 534 -20.74 4.66 29.80
CA HIS A 534 -21.70 4.23 28.77
C HIS A 534 -21.55 2.72 28.49
N PRO A 535 -22.64 1.94 28.36
CA PRO A 535 -22.57 0.48 28.16
C PRO A 535 -21.69 0.03 26.98
N SER A 536 -21.70 0.76 25.86
CA SER A 536 -20.84 0.51 24.71
C SER A 536 -19.33 0.68 24.98
N LEU A 537 -18.93 1.34 26.07
CA LEU A 537 -17.52 1.44 26.49
C LEU A 537 -17.19 0.43 27.59
N THR A 538 -18.10 0.20 28.54
CA THR A 538 -17.87 -0.70 29.68
C THR A 538 -18.02 -2.19 29.37
N CYS A 539 -18.50 -2.56 28.17
CA CYS A 539 -18.64 -3.96 27.75
C CYS A 539 -17.32 -4.71 27.45
N ASP A 540 -16.21 -3.98 27.25
CA ASP A 540 -14.84 -4.50 27.15
C ASP A 540 -13.90 -3.53 27.89
N PRO A 541 -13.05 -3.98 28.83
CA PRO A 541 -11.97 -3.18 29.43
C PRO A 541 -11.14 -2.36 28.44
N LEU A 542 -10.99 -2.83 27.19
CA LEU A 542 -10.37 -2.05 26.12
C LEU A 542 -11.09 -0.69 25.92
N GLY A 543 -12.41 -0.69 25.81
CA GLY A 543 -13.19 0.55 25.62
C GLY A 543 -13.16 1.45 26.86
N GLN A 544 -13.14 0.84 28.05
CA GLN A 544 -13.14 1.56 29.33
C GLN A 544 -11.80 2.25 29.64
N GLU A 545 -10.67 1.60 29.42
CA GLU A 545 -9.34 2.16 29.68
C GLU A 545 -8.88 3.11 28.55
N LEU A 546 -9.27 2.82 27.29
CA LEU A 546 -8.78 3.55 26.12
C LEU A 546 -9.42 4.93 25.95
N ILE A 547 -10.71 5.06 26.21
CA ILE A 547 -11.55 6.15 25.71
C ILE A 547 -11.97 7.11 26.81
N GLN A 548 -11.64 8.39 26.64
CA GLN A 548 -12.24 9.47 27.41
C GLN A 548 -13.58 9.92 26.80
N ARG A 549 -13.72 9.95 25.46
CA ARG A 549 -14.97 10.29 24.76
C ARG A 549 -14.96 9.74 23.33
N VAL A 550 -16.12 9.28 22.83
CA VAL A 550 -16.35 9.11 21.38
C VAL A 550 -17.40 10.11 20.92
N VAL A 551 -17.18 10.76 19.79
CA VAL A 551 -18.17 11.64 19.14
C VAL A 551 -18.44 11.15 17.72
N PHE A 552 -19.72 10.99 17.39
CA PHE A 552 -20.16 10.62 16.04
C PHE A 552 -20.52 11.86 15.23
N HIS A 553 -19.98 11.95 14.01
CA HIS A 553 -20.25 13.02 13.05
C HIS A 553 -20.99 12.45 11.85
N SER A 554 -22.27 12.79 11.69
CA SER A 554 -23.13 12.29 10.63
C SER A 554 -24.09 13.37 10.12
N ASP A 555 -24.65 13.16 8.93
CA ASP A 555 -25.77 13.95 8.41
C ASP A 555 -27.15 13.38 8.72
N GLU A 556 -27.23 12.43 9.66
CA GLU A 556 -28.49 12.06 10.32
C GLU A 556 -29.23 13.32 10.81
N THR A 557 -30.55 13.37 10.60
CA THR A 557 -31.39 14.54 10.91
C THR A 557 -31.37 14.94 12.39
N ALA A 558 -31.06 14.01 13.29
CA ALA A 558 -30.90 14.24 14.72
C ALA A 558 -29.49 14.71 15.15
N ASN A 559 -28.51 14.71 14.24
CA ASN A 559 -27.13 15.14 14.48
C ASN A 559 -26.78 16.39 13.67
N LEU A 560 -26.86 16.28 12.34
CA LEU A 560 -26.54 17.33 11.36
C LEU A 560 -25.18 18.02 11.61
N ASN A 561 -24.18 17.27 12.07
CA ASN A 561 -22.85 17.77 12.47
C ASN A 561 -21.73 16.99 11.76
N LEU A 562 -21.56 17.25 10.46
CA LEU A 562 -20.47 16.72 9.65
C LEU A 562 -19.10 17.27 10.08
N LEU A 563 -18.04 16.62 9.62
CA LEU A 563 -16.67 17.13 9.66
C LEU A 563 -16.39 17.97 8.42
N ASP A 564 -15.81 19.15 8.64
CA ASP A 564 -15.14 19.97 7.64
C ASP A 564 -13.64 19.61 7.63
N VAL A 565 -13.21 18.93 6.57
CA VAL A 565 -11.85 18.45 6.38
C VAL A 565 -11.19 19.21 5.23
N GLN A 566 -10.11 19.93 5.53
CA GLN A 566 -9.27 20.60 4.54
C GLN A 566 -7.99 19.79 4.31
N ARG A 567 -7.77 19.38 3.05
CA ARG A 567 -6.50 18.85 2.54
C ARG A 567 -5.63 20.02 2.09
N ILE A 568 -4.42 20.10 2.63
CA ILE A 568 -3.49 21.21 2.43
C ILE A 568 -2.18 20.63 1.90
N ILE A 569 -1.66 21.19 0.81
CA ILE A 569 -0.44 20.74 0.15
C ILE A 569 0.47 21.97 0.03
N LEU A 570 1.55 21.94 0.81
CA LEU A 570 2.47 23.06 1.01
C LEU A 570 3.56 23.14 -0.07
N GLY A 571 3.82 22.02 -0.74
CA GLY A 571 4.92 21.86 -1.67
C GLY A 571 5.16 20.40 -2.03
N SER A 572 6.35 20.08 -2.53
CA SER A 572 6.77 18.72 -2.83
C SER A 572 8.24 18.44 -2.53
N GLU A 573 8.52 17.18 -2.23
CA GLU A 573 9.85 16.62 -2.07
C GLU A 573 10.14 15.75 -3.30
N TYR A 574 11.09 16.19 -4.14
CA TYR A 574 11.34 15.61 -5.45
C TYR A 574 12.66 14.82 -5.50
N THR A 575 12.75 13.91 -6.47
CA THR A 575 13.93 13.13 -6.80
C THR A 575 14.09 13.08 -8.32
N ILE A 576 15.18 13.68 -8.81
CA ILE A 576 15.59 13.73 -10.21
C ILE A 576 16.63 12.64 -10.48
N LYS A 577 16.34 11.77 -11.44
CA LYS A 577 17.22 10.68 -11.88
C LYS A 577 17.67 10.88 -13.33
N PHE A 578 18.82 10.35 -13.68
CA PHE A 578 19.43 10.51 -15.01
C PHE A 578 19.27 9.25 -15.88
N HIS A 579 19.08 9.43 -17.18
CA HIS A 579 18.86 8.34 -18.14
C HIS A 579 20.18 7.80 -18.68
N ASN A 580 20.45 6.51 -18.46
CA ASN A 580 21.68 5.81 -18.87
C ASN A 580 23.00 6.50 -18.42
N SER A 581 22.98 7.15 -17.26
CA SER A 581 24.14 7.84 -16.69
C SER A 581 24.54 7.24 -15.33
N PRO A 582 25.84 7.23 -14.99
CA PRO A 582 26.32 6.94 -13.63
C PRO A 582 26.13 8.12 -12.67
N ALA A 583 25.67 9.30 -13.12
CA ALA A 583 25.38 10.41 -12.22
C ALA A 583 24.24 10.04 -11.27
N GLU A 584 24.46 10.35 -10.00
CA GLU A 584 23.52 10.06 -8.94
C GLU A 584 22.37 11.06 -8.94
N GLU A 585 21.26 10.64 -8.33
CA GLU A 585 20.05 11.45 -8.27
C GLU A 585 20.19 12.74 -7.43
N ILE A 586 19.54 13.80 -7.89
CA ILE A 586 19.37 15.07 -7.16
C ILE A 586 18.05 14.99 -6.39
N ARG A 587 18.06 15.34 -5.11
CA ARG A 587 16.85 15.38 -4.26
C ARG A 587 16.71 16.75 -3.63
N GLY A 588 15.49 17.25 -3.49
CA GLY A 588 15.24 18.58 -2.92
C GLY A 588 13.76 18.83 -2.62
N VAL A 589 13.45 20.04 -2.14
CA VAL A 589 12.10 20.46 -1.75
C VAL A 589 11.72 21.77 -2.44
N VAL A 590 10.46 21.87 -2.85
CA VAL A 590 9.89 23.07 -3.48
C VAL A 590 8.52 23.42 -2.87
N GLY A 591 8.34 24.65 -2.42
CA GLY A 591 7.08 25.23 -1.94
C GLY A 591 6.35 26.05 -3.01
N PHE A 592 5.25 26.71 -2.61
CA PHE A 592 4.36 27.43 -3.53
C PHE A 592 4.22 28.93 -3.22
N THR A 593 4.14 29.74 -4.27
CA THR A 593 3.64 31.13 -4.23
C THR A 593 2.49 31.29 -5.24
N ALA A 594 1.57 32.24 -5.01
CA ALA A 594 0.40 32.42 -5.88
C ALA A 594 0.78 32.83 -7.32
N ASN A 595 1.81 33.66 -7.45
CA ASN A 595 2.39 34.14 -8.71
C ASN A 595 3.87 34.52 -8.51
N GLU A 596 4.55 34.95 -9.57
CA GLU A 596 5.99 35.32 -9.55
C GLU A 596 6.30 36.58 -8.71
N GLU A 597 5.32 37.48 -8.56
CA GLU A 597 5.45 38.73 -7.78
C GLU A 597 5.16 38.52 -6.28
N SER A 598 4.49 37.42 -5.93
CA SER A 598 4.05 37.07 -4.57
C SER A 598 5.20 36.51 -3.74
N LEU A 599 5.67 37.29 -2.76
CA LEU A 599 6.66 36.84 -1.78
C LEU A 599 6.08 35.92 -0.67
N SER A 600 4.75 35.89 -0.51
CA SER A 600 4.08 35.04 0.49
C SER A 600 3.90 33.60 0.01
N ASN A 601 4.24 32.64 0.87
CA ASN A 601 3.90 31.22 0.69
C ASN A 601 2.38 31.03 0.60
N CYS A 602 1.94 30.04 -0.20
CA CYS A 602 0.56 29.56 -0.24
C CYS A 602 0.50 28.03 -0.25
N ALA A 603 -0.70 27.46 -0.31
CA ALA A 603 -0.93 26.03 -0.48
C ALA A 603 -1.94 25.74 -1.60
N LEU A 604 -1.76 24.58 -2.23
CA LEU A 604 -2.80 23.92 -3.00
C LEU A 604 -3.65 23.05 -2.07
N GLY A 605 -4.92 22.79 -2.39
CA GLY A 605 -5.74 21.95 -1.54
C GLY A 605 -7.21 21.86 -1.93
N TYR A 606 -7.98 21.18 -1.10
CA TYR A 606 -9.43 21.05 -1.26
C TYR A 606 -10.12 20.78 0.06
N GLN A 607 -11.45 20.96 0.08
CA GLN A 607 -12.28 20.86 1.27
C GLN A 607 -13.35 19.77 1.05
N ILE A 608 -13.62 18.98 2.08
CA ILE A 608 -14.62 17.91 2.09
C ILE A 608 -15.53 18.13 3.30
N LEU A 609 -16.85 18.07 3.10
CA LEU A 609 -17.82 17.94 4.19
C LEU A 609 -18.26 16.46 4.28
N THR A 610 -17.86 15.76 5.33
CA THR A 610 -17.95 14.28 5.39
C THR A 610 -18.38 13.76 6.75
N GLU A 611 -18.83 12.51 6.80
CA GLU A 611 -19.11 11.78 8.04
C GLU A 611 -17.80 11.30 8.70
N GLY A 612 -17.84 11.08 10.01
CA GLY A 612 -16.67 10.68 10.78
C GLY A 612 -16.93 10.24 12.20
N ILE A 613 -15.85 9.92 12.89
CA ILE A 613 -15.82 9.58 14.31
C ILE A 613 -14.58 10.24 14.93
N CYS A 614 -14.77 10.87 16.08
CA CYS A 614 -13.68 11.36 16.91
C CYS A 614 -13.55 10.46 18.15
N PHE A 615 -12.34 10.01 18.43
CA PHE A 615 -11.98 9.29 19.65
C PHE A 615 -11.01 10.18 20.45
N ASP A 616 -11.48 10.73 21.58
CA ASP A 616 -10.60 11.32 22.59
C ASP A 616 -10.07 10.18 23.47
N LEU A 617 -8.75 10.02 23.49
CA LEU A 617 -8.05 8.99 24.23
C LEU A 617 -7.85 9.41 25.69
N ASN A 618 -7.67 8.42 26.56
CA ASN A 618 -7.20 8.65 27.92
C ASN A 618 -5.73 9.15 27.90
N PRO A 619 -5.33 10.22 28.62
CA PRO A 619 -3.93 10.65 28.65
C PRO A 619 -2.99 9.69 29.41
N ASP A 620 -3.53 8.87 30.32
CA ASP A 620 -2.75 8.00 31.23
C ASP A 620 -2.55 6.56 30.71
N LEU A 621 -2.62 6.35 29.39
CA LEU A 621 -2.59 5.00 28.78
C LEU A 621 -1.31 4.21 29.07
N LEU A 622 -0.16 4.90 29.12
CA LEU A 622 1.16 4.28 29.17
C LEU A 622 1.81 4.35 30.55
N THR A 623 1.24 5.09 31.51
CA THR A 623 1.87 5.46 32.79
C THR A 623 2.14 4.27 33.73
N LYS A 624 1.57 3.10 33.45
CA LYS A 624 1.75 1.84 34.21
C LYS A 624 2.20 0.66 33.34
N LEU A 625 2.59 0.91 32.09
CA LEU A 625 2.93 -0.16 31.14
C LEU A 625 4.30 -0.75 31.44
N GLN A 626 4.38 -2.08 31.50
CA GLN A 626 5.65 -2.80 31.59
C GLN A 626 5.90 -3.57 30.29
N PHE A 627 7.15 -3.53 29.82
CA PHE A 627 7.59 -4.18 28.59
C PHE A 627 8.47 -5.39 28.90
N SER A 628 8.35 -6.45 28.10
CA SER A 628 9.38 -7.47 28.01
C SER A 628 10.73 -6.85 27.61
N ALA A 629 11.85 -7.39 28.11
CA ALA A 629 13.19 -6.85 27.86
C ALA A 629 13.53 -6.77 26.35
N SER A 630 13.01 -7.72 25.56
CA SER A 630 13.10 -7.77 24.11
C SER A 630 12.38 -6.58 23.45
N THR A 631 11.13 -6.34 23.83
CA THR A 631 10.30 -5.22 23.34
C THR A 631 10.90 -3.87 23.76
N GLN A 632 11.36 -3.73 25.00
CA GLN A 632 11.98 -2.50 25.51
C GLN A 632 13.18 -2.07 24.66
N LYS A 633 14.10 -2.98 24.34
CA LYS A 633 15.30 -2.65 23.55
C LYS A 633 14.97 -2.31 22.09
N ASN A 634 14.04 -3.03 21.48
CA ASN A 634 13.56 -2.72 20.14
C ASN A 634 12.85 -1.35 20.09
N LEU A 635 12.11 -0.97 21.14
CA LEU A 635 11.52 0.37 21.30
C LEU A 635 12.60 1.45 21.43
N CYS A 636 13.63 1.25 22.26
CA CYS A 636 14.75 2.20 22.39
C CYS A 636 15.46 2.44 21.04
N TYR A 637 15.74 1.39 20.26
CA TYR A 637 16.33 1.51 18.92
C TYR A 637 15.49 2.40 17.98
N HIS A 638 14.19 2.13 17.87
CA HIS A 638 13.31 2.91 17.01
C HIS A 638 13.10 4.34 17.52
N ALA A 639 13.08 4.56 18.83
CA ALA A 639 13.02 5.88 19.45
C ALA A 639 14.27 6.71 19.12
N ILE A 640 15.47 6.14 19.24
CA ILE A 640 16.73 6.83 18.90
C ILE A 640 16.77 7.16 17.41
N HIS A 641 16.40 6.20 16.55
CA HIS A 641 16.32 6.42 15.11
C HIS A 641 15.33 7.54 14.75
N HIS A 642 14.14 7.55 15.36
CA HIS A 642 13.12 8.58 15.11
C HIS A 642 13.56 9.96 15.63
N ALA A 643 14.05 10.05 16.87
CA ALA A 643 14.48 11.30 17.49
C ALA A 643 15.67 11.91 16.75
N PHE A 644 16.72 11.13 16.47
CA PHE A 644 17.93 11.66 15.83
C PHE A 644 17.68 12.12 14.38
N VAL A 645 16.94 11.35 13.58
CA VAL A 645 16.58 11.79 12.21
C VAL A 645 15.66 13.02 12.27
N SER A 646 14.74 13.08 13.23
CA SER A 646 13.90 14.28 13.42
C SER A 646 14.75 15.51 13.78
N VAL A 647 15.63 15.44 14.78
CA VAL A 647 16.53 16.56 15.16
C VAL A 647 17.38 17.01 13.98
N LEU A 648 18.07 16.09 13.29
CA LEU A 648 18.92 16.43 12.15
C LEU A 648 18.13 17.11 11.01
N THR A 649 16.93 16.64 10.69
CA THR A 649 16.15 17.15 9.54
C THR A 649 15.30 18.37 9.87
N VAL A 650 14.84 18.52 11.12
CA VAL A 650 13.86 19.52 11.56
C VAL A 650 14.53 20.69 12.29
N GLU A 651 15.67 20.47 12.95
CA GLU A 651 16.42 21.54 13.63
C GLU A 651 17.63 21.99 12.82
N TYR A 652 18.40 21.03 12.29
CA TYR A 652 19.63 21.31 11.55
C TYR A 652 19.48 21.29 10.02
N GLN A 653 18.27 21.07 9.50
CA GLN A 653 17.95 21.02 8.06
C GLN A 653 18.83 20.06 7.23
N ALA A 654 19.42 19.05 7.87
CA ALA A 654 20.24 18.04 7.20
C ALA A 654 19.39 17.21 6.23
N ASN A 655 20.03 16.68 5.18
CA ASN A 655 19.36 15.81 4.22
C ASN A 655 18.83 14.55 4.93
N TYR A 656 17.52 14.26 4.78
CA TYR A 656 16.84 13.15 5.43
C TYR A 656 17.55 11.80 5.25
N PHE A 657 17.99 11.49 4.04
CA PHE A 657 18.62 10.20 3.74
C PHE A 657 20.05 10.13 4.27
N ALA A 658 20.79 11.24 4.28
CA ALA A 658 22.10 11.29 4.94
C ALA A 658 21.98 11.10 6.46
N ALA A 659 20.93 11.66 7.09
CA ALA A 659 20.62 11.43 8.49
C ALA A 659 20.18 9.97 8.77
N GLU A 660 19.38 9.37 7.88
CA GLU A 660 18.98 7.95 7.93
C GLU A 660 20.19 7.01 7.80
N TYR A 661 21.09 7.25 6.83
CA TYR A 661 22.32 6.46 6.72
C TYR A 661 23.24 6.63 7.93
N LEU A 662 23.41 7.88 8.42
CA LEU A 662 24.21 8.15 9.60
C LEU A 662 23.67 7.41 10.83
N VAL A 663 22.37 7.50 11.12
CA VAL A 663 21.81 6.89 12.33
C VAL A 663 21.89 5.36 12.29
N ASN A 664 21.68 4.74 11.13
CA ASN A 664 21.83 3.29 10.98
C ASN A 664 23.29 2.86 11.19
N VAL A 665 24.27 3.61 10.67
CA VAL A 665 25.70 3.38 10.94
C VAL A 665 26.02 3.52 12.43
N LEU A 666 25.61 4.62 13.07
CA LEU A 666 25.93 4.88 14.48
C LEU A 666 25.25 3.88 15.43
N LEU A 667 24.00 3.48 15.18
CA LEU A 667 23.30 2.45 15.95
C LEU A 667 23.94 1.07 15.78
N THR A 668 24.33 0.67 14.56
CA THR A 668 25.06 -0.59 14.36
C THR A 668 26.34 -0.64 15.21
N ILE A 669 27.09 0.46 15.31
CA ILE A 669 28.32 0.53 16.11
C ILE A 669 28.01 0.54 17.61
N ALA A 670 27.12 1.44 18.06
CA ALA A 670 26.79 1.62 19.47
C ALA A 670 26.16 0.36 20.10
N ASP A 671 25.24 -0.29 19.39
CA ASP A 671 24.55 -1.48 19.89
C ASP A 671 25.47 -2.71 19.89
N THR A 672 26.37 -2.84 18.89
CA THR A 672 27.41 -3.89 18.90
C THR A 672 28.39 -3.71 20.06
N TRP A 673 28.74 -2.46 20.40
CA TRP A 673 29.67 -2.15 21.49
C TRP A 673 28.99 -2.37 22.86
N CYS A 674 27.75 -1.90 23.05
CA CYS A 674 26.97 -2.12 24.26
C CYS A 674 26.57 -3.61 24.48
N GLY A 675 26.51 -4.41 23.41
CA GLY A 675 26.32 -5.86 23.50
C GLY A 675 27.57 -6.65 23.91
N GLY A 676 28.75 -6.01 23.97
CA GLY A 676 30.02 -6.63 24.35
C GLY A 676 30.31 -6.63 25.86
N GLU A 677 31.27 -7.45 26.29
CA GLU A 677 31.71 -7.49 27.69
C GLU A 677 32.29 -6.12 28.12
N GLY A 678 31.60 -5.46 29.06
CA GLY A 678 32.00 -4.16 29.62
C GLY A 678 31.37 -2.93 28.95
N GLY A 679 30.52 -3.10 27.93
CA GLY A 679 29.81 -1.99 27.30
C GLY A 679 28.67 -1.42 28.15
N THR A 680 28.64 -0.10 28.35
CA THR A 680 27.55 0.63 29.02
C THR A 680 27.23 1.94 28.28
N PRO A 681 25.97 2.39 28.18
CA PRO A 681 25.62 3.65 27.51
C PRO A 681 26.41 4.86 28.01
N GLU A 682 26.81 4.86 29.28
CA GLU A 682 27.67 5.86 29.90
C GLU A 682 29.11 5.79 29.37
N GLY A 683 29.71 4.60 29.34
CA GLY A 683 31.07 4.37 28.85
C GLY A 683 31.23 4.54 27.34
N LEU A 684 30.13 4.50 26.58
CA LEU A 684 30.13 4.75 25.13
C LEU A 684 30.75 6.12 24.81
N ARG A 685 30.50 7.15 25.62
CA ARG A 685 30.97 8.53 25.36
C ARG A 685 32.50 8.65 25.29
N ASP A 686 33.23 7.89 26.10
CA ASP A 686 34.69 7.96 26.15
C ASP A 686 35.34 7.26 24.94
N TRP A 687 34.68 6.26 24.37
CA TRP A 687 35.16 5.48 23.22
C TRP A 687 34.72 6.07 21.87
N PHE A 688 33.54 6.67 21.81
CA PHE A 688 32.84 7.10 20.59
C PHE A 688 33.24 8.55 20.17
N THR A 689 34.55 8.85 20.20
CA THR A 689 35.11 10.18 19.95
C THR A 689 35.83 10.26 18.59
N ARG A 690 35.79 11.44 17.94
CA ARG A 690 36.45 11.67 16.64
C ARG A 690 37.96 11.45 16.77
N GLY A 691 38.56 10.65 15.89
CA GLY A 691 40.00 10.35 15.91
C GLY A 691 40.43 9.25 16.88
N HIS A 692 39.49 8.60 17.58
CA HIS A 692 39.77 7.36 18.29
C HIS A 692 39.90 6.21 17.28
N SER A 693 41.09 5.62 17.17
CA SER A 693 41.45 4.73 16.06
C SER A 693 40.56 3.49 15.92
N GLN A 694 40.00 2.97 17.01
CA GLN A 694 39.04 1.86 16.96
C GLN A 694 37.66 2.30 16.44
N PHE A 695 37.21 3.51 16.81
CA PHE A 695 35.95 4.05 16.33
C PHE A 695 36.00 4.30 14.81
N ASP A 696 37.09 4.89 14.32
CA ASP A 696 37.28 5.16 12.88
C ASP A 696 37.29 3.87 12.04
N ILE A 697 37.87 2.77 12.58
CA ILE A 697 37.80 1.43 11.96
C ILE A 697 36.36 0.91 11.94
N CYS A 698 35.66 0.92 13.09
CA CYS A 698 34.27 0.46 13.17
C CYS A 698 33.34 1.28 12.27
N LEU A 699 33.58 2.59 12.13
CA LEU A 699 32.86 3.49 11.24
C LEU A 699 33.04 3.09 9.78
N ALA A 700 34.29 2.91 9.34
CA ALA A 700 34.60 2.45 8.00
C ALA A 700 34.00 1.05 7.71
N ASP A 701 34.09 0.11 8.66
CA ASP A 701 33.56 -1.25 8.53
C ASP A 701 32.03 -1.29 8.45
N ALA A 702 31.33 -0.44 9.23
CA ALA A 702 29.89 -0.33 9.22
C ALA A 702 29.38 0.29 7.92
N ILE A 703 30.02 1.38 7.45
CA ILE A 703 29.69 2.05 6.19
C ILE A 703 29.91 1.13 4.98
N ASN A 704 31.09 0.52 4.88
CA ASN A 704 31.51 -0.16 3.65
C ASN A 704 30.90 -1.56 3.48
N GLU A 705 30.78 -2.34 4.56
CA GLU A 705 30.36 -3.74 4.39
C GLU A 705 29.27 -4.26 5.32
N ILE A 706 28.73 -3.44 6.23
CA ILE A 706 27.40 -3.71 6.80
C ILE A 706 26.35 -2.98 5.96
N GLN A 707 26.39 -1.65 5.94
CA GLN A 707 25.40 -0.80 5.26
C GLN A 707 25.63 -0.69 3.74
N GLN A 708 26.82 -1.08 3.24
CA GLN A 708 27.17 -1.14 1.80
C GLN A 708 26.84 0.16 1.03
N LEU A 709 27.11 1.31 1.64
CA LEU A 709 26.73 2.63 1.09
C LEU A 709 27.53 2.97 -0.18
N SER A 710 26.85 3.59 -1.17
CA SER A 710 27.51 4.14 -2.36
C SER A 710 28.45 5.30 -2.01
N SER A 711 29.46 5.56 -2.84
CA SER A 711 30.53 6.53 -2.54
C SER A 711 30.03 7.91 -2.09
N LYS A 712 28.95 8.45 -2.67
CA LYS A 712 28.36 9.72 -2.22
C LYS A 712 27.56 9.60 -0.92
N ASN A 713 26.87 8.49 -0.69
CA ASN A 713 26.22 8.23 0.59
C ASN A 713 27.28 8.12 1.71
N GLN A 714 28.43 7.50 1.43
CA GLN A 714 29.59 7.53 2.33
C GLN A 714 30.07 8.97 2.56
N GLN A 715 30.29 9.74 1.48
CA GLN A 715 30.73 11.14 1.59
C GLN A 715 29.74 12.00 2.38
N ALA A 716 28.43 11.84 2.18
CA ALA A 716 27.39 12.56 2.91
C ALA A 716 27.41 12.20 4.41
N VAL A 717 27.53 10.92 4.76
CA VAL A 717 27.71 10.47 6.15
C VAL A 717 28.99 11.06 6.75
N TYR A 718 30.12 11.03 6.04
CA TYR A 718 31.37 11.65 6.50
C TYR A 718 31.30 13.18 6.59
N GLN A 719 30.53 13.85 5.73
CA GLN A 719 30.31 15.30 5.79
C GLN A 719 29.50 15.68 7.04
N LEU A 720 28.43 14.94 7.34
CA LEU A 720 27.68 15.13 8.59
C LEU A 720 28.59 14.91 9.80
N ILE A 721 29.34 13.80 9.85
CA ILE A 721 30.28 13.49 10.96
C ILE A 721 31.37 14.56 11.10
N LYS A 722 31.82 15.18 10.01
CA LYS A 722 32.85 16.25 10.03
C LYS A 722 32.29 17.65 10.28
N SER A 723 30.98 17.83 10.25
CA SER A 723 30.35 19.16 10.44
C SER A 723 30.57 19.74 11.85
N ASP A 724 30.40 21.06 11.92
CA ASP A 724 30.51 21.86 13.15
C ASP A 724 29.31 21.66 14.10
N ASN A 725 28.20 21.09 13.62
CA ASN A 725 26.95 20.88 14.37
C ASN A 725 27.01 19.73 15.42
N ASP A 726 28.18 19.12 15.58
CA ASP A 726 28.49 18.01 16.49
C ASP A 726 27.42 16.90 16.65
N TYR A 727 26.98 16.34 15.52
CA TYR A 727 25.97 15.28 15.49
C TYR A 727 26.35 14.02 16.29
N LEU A 728 27.64 13.75 16.56
CA LEU A 728 28.04 12.63 17.41
C LEU A 728 27.62 12.85 18.88
N SER A 729 27.86 14.04 19.43
CA SER A 729 27.38 14.38 20.78
C SER A 729 25.85 14.40 20.86
N ILE A 730 25.16 14.87 19.80
CA ILE A 730 23.69 14.81 19.72
C ILE A 730 23.19 13.36 19.75
N PHE A 731 23.80 12.47 18.97
CA PHE A 731 23.51 11.04 18.99
C PHE A 731 23.72 10.43 20.38
N LEU A 732 24.86 10.68 21.02
CA LEU A 732 25.21 10.14 22.34
C LEU A 732 24.35 10.70 23.48
N ASN A 733 23.86 11.94 23.35
CA ASN A 733 22.89 12.52 24.28
C ASN A 733 21.54 11.81 24.17
N LEU A 734 21.00 11.68 22.95
CA LEU A 734 19.73 10.97 22.70
C LEU A 734 19.82 9.49 23.07
N TYR A 735 20.94 8.82 22.78
CA TYR A 735 21.16 7.41 23.12
C TYR A 735 21.07 7.18 24.64
N ALA A 736 21.74 8.01 25.44
CA ALA A 736 21.73 7.90 26.90
C ALA A 736 20.38 8.33 27.52
N GLU A 737 19.76 9.39 27.00
CA GLU A 737 18.44 9.85 27.46
C GLU A 737 17.37 8.77 27.23
N ILE A 738 17.36 8.16 26.03
CA ILE A 738 16.33 7.19 25.66
C ILE A 738 16.50 5.87 26.42
N HIS A 739 17.73 5.41 26.64
CA HIS A 739 17.98 4.23 27.47
C HIS A 739 17.64 4.44 28.95
N SER A 740 17.70 5.68 29.47
CA SER A 740 17.23 6.03 30.81
C SER A 740 15.73 6.37 30.88
N GLY A 741 15.00 6.26 29.77
CA GLY A 741 13.55 6.44 29.70
C GLY A 741 13.08 7.91 29.73
N GLY A 742 13.94 8.84 29.30
CA GLY A 742 13.68 10.28 29.30
C GLY A 742 12.63 10.77 28.29
N LEU A 743 12.57 12.10 28.11
CA LEU A 743 11.46 12.79 27.44
C LEU A 743 11.22 12.28 26.01
N HIS A 744 12.27 12.18 25.19
CA HIS A 744 12.16 11.69 23.81
C HIS A 744 11.64 10.25 23.73
N TYR A 745 11.93 9.41 24.73
CA TYR A 745 11.40 8.05 24.79
C TYR A 745 9.90 8.05 25.12
N GLN A 746 9.47 8.83 26.12
CA GLN A 746 8.05 8.92 26.50
C GLN A 746 7.19 9.51 25.36
N GLN A 747 7.69 10.54 24.68
CA GLN A 747 7.06 11.11 23.49
C GLN A 747 6.98 10.08 22.35
N TYR A 748 8.08 9.37 22.05
CA TYR A 748 8.07 8.31 21.04
C TYR A 748 7.06 7.21 21.37
N LEU A 749 6.95 6.77 22.62
CA LEU A 749 5.97 5.76 23.02
C LEU A 749 4.52 6.25 22.82
N ARG A 750 4.21 7.50 23.21
CA ARG A 750 2.88 8.10 23.03
C ARG A 750 2.52 8.23 21.56
N ASP A 751 3.40 8.83 20.75
CA ASP A 751 3.20 9.00 19.32
C ASP A 751 3.09 7.65 18.60
N SER A 752 3.91 6.66 18.98
CA SER A 752 3.85 5.32 18.39
C SER A 752 2.58 4.57 18.75
N PHE A 753 2.10 4.69 20.00
CA PHE A 753 0.84 4.11 20.43
C PHE A 753 -0.33 4.73 19.65
N GLN A 754 -0.42 6.07 19.66
CA GLN A 754 -1.50 6.83 19.04
C GLN A 754 -1.53 6.65 17.51
N TYR A 755 -0.37 6.66 16.84
CA TYR A 755 -0.28 6.40 15.41
C TYR A 755 -0.63 4.94 15.05
N SER A 756 -0.12 3.96 15.79
CA SER A 756 -0.42 2.54 15.55
C SER A 756 -1.90 2.22 15.79
N LEU A 757 -2.50 2.82 16.82
CA LEU A 757 -3.93 2.73 17.11
C LEU A 757 -4.77 3.41 16.01
N THR A 758 -4.32 4.56 15.50
CA THR A 758 -4.97 5.26 14.37
C THR A 758 -5.10 4.35 13.14
N LEU A 759 -4.03 3.61 12.80
CA LEU A 759 -4.09 2.66 11.68
C LEU A 759 -4.91 1.40 12.00
N ALA A 760 -4.91 0.92 13.24
CA ALA A 760 -5.77 -0.18 13.68
C ALA A 760 -7.27 0.19 13.60
N LEU A 761 -7.63 1.41 14.02
CA LEU A 761 -8.97 1.98 13.93
C LEU A 761 -9.42 2.19 12.47
N LYS A 762 -8.53 2.72 11.61
CA LYS A 762 -8.78 2.80 10.16
C LYS A 762 -9.03 1.40 9.56
N SER A 763 -8.19 0.42 9.89
CA SER A 763 -8.32 -0.95 9.40
C SER A 763 -9.59 -1.63 9.90
N LEU A 764 -10.04 -1.33 11.12
CA LEU A 764 -11.36 -1.76 11.62
C LEU A 764 -12.48 -1.20 10.76
N ALA A 765 -12.52 0.12 10.54
CA ALA A 765 -13.57 0.74 9.73
C ALA A 765 -13.61 0.16 8.31
N GLN A 766 -12.45 -0.13 7.72
CA GLN A 766 -12.35 -0.80 6.43
C GLN A 766 -12.87 -2.25 6.44
N GLU A 767 -12.56 -3.05 7.47
CA GLU A 767 -13.09 -4.42 7.61
C GLU A 767 -14.61 -4.42 7.81
N VAL A 768 -15.11 -3.55 8.68
CA VAL A 768 -16.54 -3.46 9.06
C VAL A 768 -17.42 -3.08 7.87
N ALA A 769 -16.89 -2.29 6.93
CA ALA A 769 -17.55 -1.95 5.68
C ALA A 769 -17.20 -2.87 4.49
N GLY A 770 -16.33 -3.86 4.64
CA GLY A 770 -15.88 -4.69 3.52
C GLY A 770 -15.11 -3.94 2.43
N VAL A 771 -14.50 -2.80 2.76
CA VAL A 771 -13.77 -1.92 1.83
C VAL A 771 -12.25 -2.04 1.97
N GLU A 772 -11.77 -3.24 2.31
CA GLU A 772 -10.40 -3.55 2.78
C GLU A 772 -9.23 -3.04 1.92
N ALA A 773 -9.48 -2.63 0.67
CA ALA A 773 -8.47 -2.15 -0.26
C ALA A 773 -8.88 -0.89 -1.04
N LEU A 774 -9.82 -0.10 -0.51
CA LEU A 774 -10.28 1.14 -1.11
C LEU A 774 -9.99 2.33 -0.19
N ASN A 775 -9.47 3.40 -0.77
CA ASN A 775 -9.14 4.66 -0.08
C ASN A 775 -10.42 5.47 0.18
N TYR A 776 -11.38 4.86 0.88
CA TYR A 776 -12.63 5.49 1.31
C TYR A 776 -12.59 5.96 2.75
N VAL A 777 -11.64 5.48 3.56
CA VAL A 777 -11.46 5.92 4.94
C VAL A 777 -10.08 6.55 5.09
N ALA A 778 -10.08 7.80 5.55
CA ALA A 778 -8.90 8.46 6.08
C ALA A 778 -8.96 8.44 7.61
N ALA A 779 -7.78 8.59 8.21
CA ALA A 779 -7.64 8.87 9.62
C ALA A 779 -6.67 10.04 9.79
N TRP A 780 -6.74 10.74 10.91
CA TRP A 780 -5.85 11.84 11.25
C TRP A 780 -5.67 11.91 12.76
N THR A 781 -4.45 12.22 13.19
CA THR A 781 -4.10 12.38 14.60
C THR A 781 -2.96 13.38 14.71
N GLU A 782 -2.91 14.12 15.81
CA GLU A 782 -1.79 15.01 16.12
C GLU A 782 -0.73 14.23 16.90
N LEU A 783 0.55 14.41 16.55
CA LEU A 783 1.70 13.74 17.17
C LEU A 783 2.60 14.79 17.81
N HIS A 784 3.21 14.48 18.95
CA HIS A 784 4.18 15.36 19.64
C HIS A 784 5.36 15.70 18.74
N ALA A 785 5.77 14.79 17.85
CA ALA A 785 6.79 15.03 16.83
C ALA A 785 6.48 16.20 15.86
N ASP A 786 5.21 16.60 15.72
CA ASP A 786 4.75 17.66 14.80
C ASP A 786 4.06 18.84 15.49
N PHE A 787 3.46 18.59 16.65
CA PHE A 787 2.66 19.57 17.38
C PHE A 787 3.23 19.87 18.77
N GLU A 788 4.34 19.23 19.16
CA GLU A 788 5.02 19.47 20.43
C GLU A 788 4.00 19.40 21.60
N GLY A 789 4.10 20.28 22.60
CA GLY A 789 3.15 20.34 23.71
C GLY A 789 1.71 20.76 23.34
N THR A 790 1.39 21.00 22.07
CA THR A 790 0.00 21.29 21.61
C THR A 790 -0.70 20.10 20.98
N ALA A 791 -0.05 18.94 20.86
CA ALA A 791 -0.66 17.73 20.28
C ALA A 791 -1.85 17.22 21.12
N ALA A 792 -3.02 17.07 20.51
CA ALA A 792 -4.18 16.47 21.15
C ALA A 792 -4.13 14.92 21.20
N ASP A 793 -4.58 14.34 22.31
CA ASP A 793 -4.84 12.89 22.47
C ASP A 793 -6.12 12.48 21.71
N ARG A 794 -6.18 12.77 20.41
CA ARG A 794 -7.40 12.65 19.60
C ARG A 794 -7.12 11.99 18.26
N ILE A 795 -7.94 10.98 17.95
CA ILE A 795 -7.95 10.30 16.65
C ILE A 795 -9.25 10.64 15.93
N TRP A 796 -9.13 11.16 14.71
CA TRP A 796 -10.25 11.35 13.78
C TRP A 796 -10.25 10.21 12.76
N LEU A 797 -11.40 9.54 12.58
CA LEU A 797 -11.71 8.74 11.40
C LEU A 797 -12.74 9.51 10.56
N TYR A 798 -12.62 9.48 9.25
CA TYR A 798 -13.58 10.11 8.34
C TYR A 798 -13.57 9.49 6.96
N GLU A 799 -14.65 9.70 6.22
CA GLU A 799 -14.74 9.22 4.84
C GLU A 799 -14.11 10.18 3.83
N ILE A 800 -13.37 9.61 2.89
CA ILE A 800 -12.81 10.30 1.73
C ILE A 800 -13.95 10.48 0.71
N GLY A 801 -14.58 11.66 0.78
CA GLY A 801 -15.66 12.05 -0.12
C GLY A 801 -16.78 12.80 0.61
N MET A 802 -17.41 13.75 -0.07
CA MET A 802 -18.55 14.54 0.40
C MET A 802 -19.73 13.64 0.79
N GLY A 803 -20.23 13.82 2.03
CA GLY A 803 -21.37 13.09 2.61
C GLY A 803 -21.16 11.61 2.94
N GLY A 804 -19.99 11.02 2.65
CA GLY A 804 -19.70 9.61 2.92
C GLY A 804 -20.47 8.60 2.03
N ILE A 805 -19.83 7.50 1.67
CA ILE A 805 -20.47 6.33 1.05
C ILE A 805 -21.13 5.39 2.09
N GLY A 806 -20.87 5.56 3.39
CA GLY A 806 -21.54 4.88 4.50
C GLY A 806 -20.66 4.00 5.40
N VAL A 807 -19.33 4.10 5.28
CA VAL A 807 -18.38 3.34 6.11
C VAL A 807 -18.42 3.78 7.58
N MET A 808 -18.49 5.09 7.83
CA MET A 808 -18.62 5.67 9.16
C MET A 808 -19.94 5.27 9.79
N ARG A 809 -21.06 5.31 9.04
CA ARG A 809 -22.37 4.81 9.52
C ARG A 809 -22.32 3.34 9.93
N ALA A 810 -21.75 2.46 9.12
CA ALA A 810 -21.55 1.05 9.49
C ALA A 810 -20.70 0.90 10.76
N THR A 811 -19.72 1.79 10.96
CA THR A 811 -18.87 1.84 12.15
C THR A 811 -19.62 2.43 13.38
N HIS A 812 -20.46 3.45 13.19
CA HIS A 812 -21.36 4.01 14.20
C HIS A 812 -22.33 2.93 14.68
N ASP A 813 -22.97 2.22 13.77
CA ASP A 813 -23.95 1.18 14.06
C ASP A 813 -23.31 -0.03 14.75
N LEU A 814 -22.08 -0.40 14.37
CA LEU A 814 -21.34 -1.43 15.08
C LEU A 814 -21.04 -1.00 16.52
N LEU A 815 -20.55 0.22 16.75
CA LEU A 815 -20.21 0.70 18.09
C LEU A 815 -21.45 1.00 18.97
N ARG A 816 -22.58 1.39 18.36
CA ARG A 816 -23.85 1.59 19.08
C ARG A 816 -24.54 0.28 19.44
N ASN A 817 -24.63 -0.67 18.50
CA ASN A 817 -25.49 -1.86 18.63
C ASN A 817 -24.74 -3.16 18.98
N HIS A 818 -23.44 -3.26 18.66
CA HIS A 818 -22.60 -4.46 18.80
C HIS A 818 -21.18 -4.10 19.27
N ALA A 819 -21.10 -3.29 20.33
CA ALA A 819 -19.85 -2.71 20.82
C ALA A 819 -18.79 -3.76 21.19
N ASP A 820 -19.21 -4.89 21.76
CA ASP A 820 -18.38 -6.07 22.04
C ASP A 820 -17.62 -6.55 20.78
N LYS A 821 -18.27 -6.53 19.62
CA LYS A 821 -17.69 -6.92 18.33
C LYS A 821 -16.75 -5.83 17.82
N PHE A 822 -17.07 -4.55 18.00
CA PHE A 822 -16.14 -3.44 17.73
C PHE A 822 -14.83 -3.61 18.50
N TRP A 823 -14.88 -3.78 19.83
CA TRP A 823 -13.67 -3.91 20.66
C TRP A 823 -12.89 -5.20 20.38
N THR A 824 -13.60 -6.30 20.11
CA THR A 824 -12.96 -7.57 19.70
C THR A 824 -12.23 -7.44 18.35
N THR A 825 -12.85 -6.79 17.35
CA THR A 825 -12.20 -6.52 16.05
C THR A 825 -11.04 -5.55 16.21
N LEU A 826 -11.16 -4.48 17.01
CA LEU A 826 -10.10 -3.51 17.23
C LEU A 826 -8.86 -4.17 17.83
N ALA A 827 -9.03 -4.94 18.90
CA ALA A 827 -7.97 -5.72 19.52
C ALA A 827 -7.25 -6.66 18.53
N ASN A 828 -8.01 -7.32 17.65
CA ASN A 828 -7.44 -8.13 16.57
C ASN A 828 -6.63 -7.29 15.58
N LYS A 829 -7.11 -6.12 15.13
CA LYS A 829 -6.34 -5.23 14.23
C LYS A 829 -5.07 -4.68 14.89
N MET A 830 -5.13 -4.32 16.17
CA MET A 830 -3.99 -3.87 16.97
C MET A 830 -2.89 -4.94 17.02
N THR A 831 -3.24 -6.18 17.38
CA THR A 831 -2.25 -7.20 17.79
C THR A 831 -1.95 -8.28 16.76
N ARG A 832 -2.80 -8.48 15.75
CA ARG A 832 -2.66 -9.60 14.81
C ARG A 832 -1.99 -9.18 13.49
N CYS A 833 -0.92 -9.88 13.14
CA CYS A 833 -0.28 -9.83 11.82
C CYS A 833 -0.20 -11.26 11.28
N THR A 834 -0.85 -11.56 10.15
CA THR A 834 -0.81 -12.91 9.55
C THR A 834 0.62 -13.33 9.19
N THR A 835 1.42 -12.41 8.69
CA THR A 835 2.87 -12.62 8.45
C THR A 835 3.63 -12.92 9.73
N ALA A 836 3.41 -12.19 10.84
CA ALA A 836 4.09 -12.47 12.11
C ALA A 836 3.69 -13.85 12.67
N GLN A 837 2.40 -14.20 12.60
CA GLN A 837 1.89 -15.50 13.04
C GLN A 837 2.51 -16.65 12.21
N GLU A 838 2.68 -16.47 10.90
CA GLU A 838 3.36 -17.43 10.05
C GLU A 838 4.86 -17.53 10.37
N GLU A 839 5.56 -16.40 10.52
CA GLU A 839 6.99 -16.36 10.84
C GLU A 839 7.30 -16.95 12.22
N ALA A 840 6.46 -16.70 13.21
CA ALA A 840 6.61 -17.26 14.55
C ALA A 840 6.30 -18.77 14.59
N PHE A 841 5.26 -19.21 13.85
CA PHE A 841 5.00 -20.63 13.62
C PHE A 841 6.20 -21.34 12.98
N LEU A 842 6.79 -20.76 11.94
CA LEU A 842 7.95 -21.34 11.27
C LEU A 842 9.22 -21.32 12.13
N ARG A 843 9.46 -20.28 12.94
CA ARG A 843 10.54 -20.27 13.94
C ARG A 843 10.37 -21.42 14.96
N HIS A 844 9.16 -21.63 15.46
CA HIS A 844 8.87 -22.72 16.41
C HIS A 844 8.94 -24.12 15.77
N LEU A 845 8.61 -24.25 14.48
CA LEU A 845 8.83 -25.45 13.67
C LEU A 845 10.33 -25.76 13.49
N LEU A 846 11.14 -24.77 13.09
CA LEU A 846 12.56 -24.96 12.78
C LEU A 846 13.43 -25.28 14.01
N ALA A 847 12.94 -24.91 15.21
CA ALA A 847 13.53 -25.27 16.50
C ALA A 847 13.32 -26.73 16.91
N GLN A 848 12.54 -27.52 16.16
CA GLN A 848 12.36 -28.95 16.45
C GLN A 848 13.62 -29.77 16.10
N PRO A 849 13.76 -31.02 16.61
CA PRO A 849 14.89 -31.89 16.30
C PRO A 849 15.03 -32.17 14.79
N GLU A 850 16.26 -32.21 14.29
CA GLU A 850 16.52 -32.42 12.85
C GLU A 850 15.97 -33.74 12.32
N SER A 851 16.03 -34.81 13.11
CA SER A 851 15.46 -36.12 12.75
C SER A 851 13.95 -36.03 12.49
N TRP A 852 13.24 -35.15 13.20
CA TRP A 852 11.82 -34.91 13.00
C TRP A 852 11.55 -34.00 11.80
N LEU A 853 12.38 -32.98 11.58
CA LEU A 853 12.32 -32.12 10.39
C LEU A 853 12.57 -32.90 9.09
N GLU A 854 13.53 -33.83 9.09
CA GLU A 854 13.79 -34.70 7.94
C GLU A 854 12.63 -35.68 7.69
N GLY A 855 11.95 -36.14 8.74
CA GLY A 855 10.68 -36.87 8.64
C GLY A 855 9.57 -36.03 7.99
N CYS A 856 9.46 -34.74 8.33
CA CYS A 856 8.52 -33.82 7.69
C CYS A 856 8.84 -33.58 6.21
N ARG A 857 10.14 -33.39 5.88
CA ARG A 857 10.63 -33.30 4.49
C ARG A 857 10.28 -34.56 3.69
N THR A 858 10.50 -35.74 4.25
CA THR A 858 10.15 -37.03 3.62
C THR A 858 8.66 -37.09 3.27
N ARG A 859 7.77 -36.55 4.12
CA ARG A 859 6.33 -36.45 3.82
C ARG A 859 6.01 -35.39 2.76
N ALA A 860 6.71 -34.25 2.75
CA ALA A 860 6.56 -33.25 1.69
C ALA A 860 6.94 -33.83 0.31
N ASP A 861 8.05 -34.57 0.23
CA ASP A 861 8.48 -35.29 -0.98
C ASP A 861 7.41 -36.32 -1.42
N GLN A 862 6.79 -37.03 -0.47
CA GLN A 862 5.67 -37.93 -0.77
C GLN A 862 4.41 -37.20 -1.28
N ILE A 863 4.13 -35.97 -0.84
CA ILE A 863 3.01 -35.14 -1.33
C ILE A 863 3.28 -34.72 -2.78
N ILE A 864 4.51 -34.32 -3.12
CA ILE A 864 4.91 -34.00 -4.50
C ILE A 864 4.76 -35.23 -5.40
N ALA A 865 5.26 -36.39 -4.95
CA ALA A 865 5.19 -37.65 -5.70
C ALA A 865 3.76 -38.24 -5.84
N ALA A 866 2.73 -37.66 -5.21
CA ALA A 866 1.36 -38.16 -5.28
C ALA A 866 0.68 -37.77 -6.60
N GLY A 867 0.50 -38.75 -7.51
CA GLY A 867 -0.16 -38.56 -8.80
C GLY A 867 -1.69 -38.38 -8.74
N LYS A 868 -2.36 -38.94 -7.73
CA LYS A 868 -3.83 -38.79 -7.53
C LYS A 868 -4.15 -37.74 -6.46
N SER A 869 -5.24 -37.01 -6.66
CA SER A 869 -5.71 -35.97 -5.72
C SER A 869 -6.06 -36.54 -4.34
N SER A 870 -6.76 -37.69 -4.29
CA SER A 870 -7.10 -38.41 -3.06
C SER A 870 -5.88 -38.74 -2.21
N ASP A 871 -4.84 -39.28 -2.85
CA ASP A 871 -3.64 -39.79 -2.20
C ASP A 871 -2.78 -38.63 -1.69
N ARG A 872 -2.80 -37.49 -2.42
CA ARG A 872 -2.18 -36.24 -2.01
C ARG A 872 -2.88 -35.64 -0.79
N GLN A 873 -4.22 -35.61 -0.77
CA GLN A 873 -5.00 -35.11 0.36
C GLN A 873 -4.74 -35.91 1.64
N LYS A 874 -4.73 -37.25 1.56
CA LYS A 874 -4.38 -38.10 2.71
C LYS A 874 -2.97 -37.81 3.25
N LYS A 875 -1.97 -37.65 2.38
CA LYS A 875 -0.59 -37.32 2.79
C LYS A 875 -0.46 -35.94 3.41
N ILE A 876 -1.24 -34.97 2.95
CA ILE A 876 -1.37 -33.63 3.56
C ILE A 876 -1.93 -33.76 4.98
N GLU A 877 -2.98 -34.54 5.19
CA GLU A 877 -3.58 -34.79 6.51
C GLU A 877 -2.60 -35.47 7.46
N GLU A 878 -1.85 -36.47 7.00
CA GLU A 878 -0.78 -37.12 7.78
C GLU A 878 0.33 -36.16 8.19
N LEU A 879 0.78 -35.26 7.30
CA LEU A 879 1.77 -34.22 7.63
C LEU A 879 1.22 -33.23 8.66
N MET A 880 0.00 -32.71 8.47
CA MET A 880 -0.63 -31.79 9.42
C MET A 880 -0.85 -32.44 10.79
N ALA A 881 -1.22 -33.72 10.84
CA ALA A 881 -1.39 -34.46 12.08
C ALA A 881 -0.06 -34.61 12.84
N GLN A 882 1.04 -34.95 12.15
CA GLN A 882 2.37 -35.02 12.76
C GLN A 882 2.83 -33.66 13.31
N VAL A 883 2.64 -32.57 12.56
CA VAL A 883 2.99 -31.21 13.01
C VAL A 883 2.14 -30.79 14.21
N ARG A 884 0.83 -31.04 14.17
CA ARG A 884 -0.10 -30.80 15.30
C ARG A 884 0.34 -31.55 16.56
N GLN A 885 0.70 -32.83 16.43
CA GLN A 885 1.12 -33.67 17.55
C GLN A 885 2.44 -33.21 18.16
N GLN A 886 3.44 -32.86 17.34
CA GLN A 886 4.76 -32.42 17.82
C GLN A 886 4.70 -31.07 18.51
N LEU A 887 3.99 -30.09 17.92
CA LEU A 887 4.00 -28.71 18.40
C LEU A 887 2.92 -28.40 19.46
N GLY A 888 1.94 -29.29 19.65
CA GLY A 888 0.85 -29.10 20.61
C GLY A 888 -0.14 -27.98 20.27
N ILE A 889 -0.14 -27.49 19.03
CA ILE A 889 -0.94 -26.34 18.57
C ILE A 889 -2.08 -26.75 17.62
N PRO A 890 -3.20 -26.01 17.57
CA PRO A 890 -4.18 -26.12 16.50
C PRO A 890 -3.55 -25.81 15.13
N MET A 891 -3.61 -26.77 14.21
CA MET A 891 -3.15 -26.60 12.82
C MET A 891 -4.32 -26.19 11.93
N ARG A 892 -4.18 -25.04 11.24
CA ARG A 892 -5.12 -24.53 10.23
C ARG A 892 -4.61 -24.85 8.82
N GLN A 893 -5.51 -25.07 7.86
CA GLN A 893 -5.16 -25.37 6.46
C GLN A 893 -4.28 -24.29 5.81
N THR A 894 -4.40 -23.03 6.24
CA THR A 894 -3.55 -21.90 5.80
C THR A 894 -2.06 -22.13 6.11
N GLN A 895 -1.72 -22.81 7.20
CA GLN A 895 -0.33 -23.09 7.60
C GLN A 895 0.34 -24.18 6.73
N LEU A 896 -0.44 -24.97 5.98
CA LEU A 896 0.11 -25.98 5.06
C LEU A 896 1.06 -25.37 4.04
N LYS A 897 0.73 -24.18 3.51
CA LYS A 897 1.56 -23.50 2.50
C LYS A 897 2.90 -23.07 3.07
N ALA A 898 2.91 -22.58 4.32
CA ALA A 898 4.12 -22.22 5.04
C ALA A 898 5.02 -23.44 5.30
N LEU A 899 4.44 -24.59 5.68
CA LEU A 899 5.17 -25.86 5.79
C LEU A 899 5.80 -26.27 4.46
N LEU A 900 5.02 -26.28 3.38
CA LEU A 900 5.52 -26.66 2.07
C LEU A 900 6.61 -25.69 1.56
N ARG A 901 6.55 -24.39 1.85
CA ARG A 901 7.61 -23.43 1.52
C ARG A 901 8.97 -23.76 2.16
N VAL A 902 8.97 -24.32 3.37
CA VAL A 902 10.21 -24.70 4.07
C VAL A 902 10.76 -26.04 3.58
N PHE A 903 9.89 -27.03 3.36
CA PHE A 903 10.33 -28.39 3.02
C PHE A 903 10.50 -28.65 1.52
N ILE A 904 9.75 -27.97 0.66
CA ILE A 904 9.92 -28.05 -0.80
C ILE A 904 11.07 -27.11 -1.21
N PRO A 905 12.04 -27.56 -2.02
CA PRO A 905 13.08 -26.69 -2.54
C PRO A 905 12.52 -25.68 -3.55
N ASP A 906 12.90 -24.42 -3.38
CA ASP A 906 12.66 -23.31 -4.31
C ASP A 906 13.78 -23.16 -5.37
N TYR A 907 14.90 -23.87 -5.16
CA TYR A 907 16.01 -23.99 -6.12
C TYR A 907 16.52 -25.44 -6.15
N THR A 908 16.99 -25.86 -7.32
CA THR A 908 17.47 -27.22 -7.60
C THR A 908 18.97 -27.30 -7.84
N GLN A 909 19.69 -26.18 -7.73
CA GLN A 909 21.14 -26.14 -7.90
C GLN A 909 21.82 -27.08 -6.89
N GLN A 910 22.80 -27.84 -7.39
CA GLN A 910 23.52 -28.85 -6.64
C GLN A 910 25.01 -28.52 -6.65
N LEU A 911 25.71 -28.82 -5.56
CA LEU A 911 27.17 -28.80 -5.53
C LEU A 911 27.65 -30.25 -5.66
N GLY A 912 28.13 -30.63 -6.84
CA GLY A 912 28.32 -32.03 -7.22
C GLY A 912 26.98 -32.79 -7.22
N ASP A 913 26.98 -34.05 -6.80
CA ASP A 913 25.79 -34.92 -6.74
C ASP A 913 24.88 -34.67 -5.52
N THR A 914 25.15 -33.62 -4.73
CA THR A 914 24.40 -33.33 -3.49
C THR A 914 23.52 -32.10 -3.65
N PRO A 915 22.17 -32.21 -3.49
CA PRO A 915 21.30 -31.04 -3.48
C PRO A 915 21.49 -30.20 -2.22
N LEU A 916 21.12 -28.92 -2.30
CA LEU A 916 20.86 -28.10 -1.11
C LEU A 916 19.59 -28.57 -0.41
N VAL A 917 19.55 -28.47 0.92
CA VAL A 917 18.38 -28.83 1.73
C VAL A 917 17.71 -27.54 2.23
N ASN A 918 16.63 -27.13 1.56
CA ASN A 918 15.99 -25.83 1.81
C ASN A 918 15.61 -25.61 3.29
N TRP A 919 15.05 -26.63 3.97
CA TRP A 919 14.67 -26.52 5.38
C TRP A 919 15.87 -26.26 6.30
N ARG A 920 17.06 -26.75 5.95
CA ARG A 920 18.30 -26.48 6.70
C ARG A 920 18.79 -25.06 6.50
N ILE A 921 18.71 -24.51 5.28
CA ILE A 921 19.00 -23.09 5.02
C ILE A 921 18.06 -22.21 5.87
N PHE A 922 16.77 -22.53 5.90
CA PHE A 922 15.81 -21.86 6.79
C PHE A 922 16.19 -21.95 8.27
N ARG A 923 16.70 -23.11 8.73
CA ARG A 923 17.13 -23.34 10.12
C ARG A 923 18.41 -22.58 10.48
N GLU A 924 19.47 -22.71 9.67
CA GLU A 924 20.75 -22.02 9.85
C GLU A 924 20.55 -20.50 9.96
N ILE A 925 19.69 -19.92 9.10
CA ILE A 925 19.31 -18.50 9.19
C ILE A 925 18.53 -18.23 10.49
N ASN A 926 17.37 -18.87 10.68
CA ASN A 926 16.35 -18.37 11.60
C ASN A 926 16.40 -18.93 13.02
N HIS A 927 16.95 -20.13 13.20
CA HIS A 927 17.07 -20.78 14.51
C HIS A 927 18.48 -20.62 15.10
N GLU A 928 19.51 -20.59 14.25
CA GLU A 928 20.91 -20.63 14.69
C GLU A 928 21.58 -19.24 14.60
N PHE A 929 21.61 -18.62 13.41
CA PHE A 929 22.24 -17.32 13.22
C PHE A 929 21.47 -16.16 13.87
N LEU A 930 20.19 -15.97 13.52
CA LEU A 930 19.45 -14.76 13.92
C LEU A 930 19.40 -14.55 15.45
N PRO A 931 19.12 -15.56 16.30
CA PRO A 931 19.17 -15.38 17.74
C PRO A 931 20.56 -14.99 18.28
N SER A 932 21.64 -15.55 17.71
CA SER A 932 23.02 -15.17 18.07
C SER A 932 23.34 -13.74 17.61
N CYS A 933 22.83 -13.31 16.46
CA CYS A 933 22.98 -11.95 15.95
C CYS A 933 22.28 -10.93 16.87
N ALA A 934 21.07 -11.25 17.32
CA ALA A 934 20.32 -10.38 18.23
C ALA A 934 20.92 -10.32 19.64
N GLU A 935 21.49 -11.43 20.13
CA GLU A 935 22.24 -11.47 21.38
C GLU A 935 23.49 -10.57 21.30
N GLN A 936 24.21 -10.60 20.16
CA GLN A 936 25.39 -9.75 19.90
C GLN A 936 25.06 -8.25 19.78
N LEU A 937 23.93 -7.88 19.16
CA LEU A 937 23.47 -6.48 19.06
C LEU A 937 22.67 -6.02 20.29
N GLY A 938 22.40 -6.93 21.23
CA GLY A 938 21.45 -6.72 22.32
C GLY A 938 19.96 -6.64 21.91
N ARG A 939 19.63 -6.42 20.63
CA ARG A 939 18.29 -6.20 20.04
C ARG A 939 18.09 -6.97 18.73
N ASP A 940 16.88 -6.97 18.16
CA ASP A 940 16.68 -7.59 16.84
C ASP A 940 17.50 -6.86 15.73
N PRO A 941 18.15 -7.61 14.80
CA PRO A 941 18.86 -7.02 13.67
C PRO A 941 17.92 -6.52 12.58
N THR A 942 18.31 -5.47 11.88
CA THR A 942 17.73 -5.12 10.57
C THR A 942 18.08 -6.17 9.51
N PHE A 943 17.36 -6.18 8.38
CA PHE A 943 17.71 -7.06 7.24
C PHE A 943 19.14 -6.82 6.74
N THR A 944 19.54 -5.55 6.62
CA THR A 944 20.90 -5.15 6.20
C THR A 944 21.97 -5.67 7.16
N GLU A 945 21.79 -5.47 8.48
CA GLU A 945 22.71 -6.01 9.50
C GLU A 945 22.75 -7.54 9.46
N ALA A 946 21.59 -8.20 9.42
CA ALA A 946 21.50 -9.66 9.42
C ALA A 946 22.18 -10.29 8.19
N SER A 947 21.89 -9.79 6.97
CA SER A 947 22.46 -10.32 5.72
C SER A 947 23.97 -10.13 5.68
N ALA A 948 24.45 -8.92 5.99
CA ALA A 948 25.87 -8.60 5.93
C ALA A 948 26.69 -9.29 7.03
N LEU A 949 26.18 -9.37 8.26
CA LEU A 949 26.87 -10.08 9.36
C LEU A 949 26.90 -11.59 9.13
N LEU A 950 25.85 -12.17 8.52
CA LEU A 950 25.85 -13.59 8.13
C LEU A 950 26.88 -13.87 7.03
N TYR A 951 26.89 -13.06 5.97
CA TYR A 951 27.90 -13.15 4.90
C TYR A 951 29.31 -13.07 5.47
N ARG A 952 29.59 -12.09 6.35
CA ARG A 952 30.87 -11.97 7.06
C ARG A 952 31.22 -13.20 7.90
N LYS A 953 30.28 -13.79 8.66
CA LYS A 953 30.52 -15.04 9.43
C LYS A 953 30.90 -16.20 8.51
N VAL A 954 30.18 -16.41 7.40
CA VAL A 954 30.47 -17.48 6.42
C VAL A 954 31.83 -17.27 5.74
N VAL A 955 32.11 -16.07 5.22
CA VAL A 955 33.38 -15.76 4.54
C VAL A 955 34.57 -15.83 5.49
N LYS A 956 34.44 -15.31 6.72
CA LYS A 956 35.50 -15.37 7.73
C LYS A 956 35.86 -16.82 8.08
N ALA A 957 34.87 -17.69 8.32
CA ALA A 957 35.14 -19.09 8.64
C ALA A 957 35.88 -19.81 7.50
N ARG A 958 35.47 -19.59 6.23
CA ARG A 958 36.17 -20.13 5.04
C ARG A 958 37.61 -19.61 4.95
N ARG A 959 37.82 -18.30 5.08
CA ARG A 959 39.15 -17.67 5.02
C ARG A 959 40.08 -18.18 6.12
N ASP A 960 39.57 -18.27 7.35
CA ASP A 960 40.32 -18.67 8.54
C ASP A 960 40.44 -20.23 8.63
N LYS A 961 39.95 -20.97 7.62
CA LYS A 961 39.94 -22.45 7.50
C LYS A 961 39.29 -23.18 8.68
N GLN A 962 38.28 -22.55 9.27
CA GLN A 962 37.47 -23.12 10.35
C GLN A 962 36.38 -24.03 9.77
N PRO A 963 35.85 -25.01 10.52
CA PRO A 963 34.64 -25.72 10.11
C PRO A 963 33.52 -24.71 9.84
N PRO A 964 32.73 -24.88 8.76
CA PRO A 964 31.72 -23.91 8.38
C PRO A 964 30.65 -23.81 9.48
N PRO A 965 30.40 -22.62 10.07
CA PRO A 965 29.40 -22.45 11.12
C PRO A 965 27.98 -22.70 10.60
N TYR A 966 27.78 -22.52 9.29
CA TYR A 966 26.50 -22.71 8.59
C TYR A 966 26.77 -23.49 7.28
N PRO A 967 26.77 -24.84 7.32
CA PRO A 967 27.21 -25.68 6.20
C PRO A 967 26.41 -25.52 4.90
N GLU A 968 25.09 -25.45 4.96
CA GLU A 968 24.25 -25.31 3.76
C GLU A 968 24.30 -23.89 3.18
N LEU A 969 24.38 -22.86 4.01
CA LEU A 969 24.65 -21.49 3.58
C LEU A 969 26.04 -21.34 2.95
N THR A 970 27.03 -22.10 3.41
CA THR A 970 28.37 -22.12 2.81
C THR A 970 28.31 -22.70 1.39
N ARG A 971 27.58 -23.82 1.21
CA ARG A 971 27.31 -24.43 -0.11
C ARG A 971 26.49 -23.50 -1.02
N LEU A 972 25.54 -22.74 -0.47
CA LEU A 972 24.76 -21.74 -1.21
C LEU A 972 25.65 -20.60 -1.74
N LEU A 973 26.57 -20.09 -0.92
CA LEU A 973 27.54 -19.08 -1.36
C LEU A 973 28.45 -19.64 -2.46
N GLU A 974 28.95 -20.88 -2.31
CA GLU A 974 29.78 -21.54 -3.33
C GLU A 974 29.09 -21.69 -4.69
N ILE A 975 27.79 -21.95 -4.70
CA ILE A 975 26.98 -21.98 -5.93
C ILE A 975 26.92 -20.60 -6.58
N TYR A 976 26.64 -19.53 -5.81
CA TYR A 976 26.63 -18.16 -6.36
C TYR A 976 28.02 -17.66 -6.78
N GLU A 977 29.09 -18.04 -6.08
CA GLU A 977 30.48 -17.76 -6.48
C GLU A 977 30.86 -18.49 -7.78
N ALA A 978 30.33 -19.70 -8.02
CA ALA A 978 30.52 -20.43 -9.27
C ALA A 978 29.70 -19.86 -10.44
N GLU A 979 28.50 -19.32 -10.18
CA GLU A 979 27.61 -18.74 -11.18
C GLU A 979 28.02 -17.32 -11.59
N TYR A 980 28.35 -16.46 -10.61
CA TYR A 980 28.65 -15.03 -10.81
C TYR A 980 30.15 -14.69 -10.73
N GLY A 981 31.00 -15.59 -10.22
CA GLY A 981 32.43 -15.38 -10.02
C GLY A 981 32.80 -14.96 -8.59
N ALA A 982 33.74 -15.68 -7.97
CA ALA A 982 34.05 -15.59 -6.54
C ALA A 982 34.57 -14.22 -6.03
N SER A 983 34.98 -13.32 -6.93
CA SER A 983 35.48 -11.98 -6.57
C SER A 983 34.55 -10.84 -7.00
N LEU A 984 33.33 -11.15 -7.45
CA LEU A 984 32.40 -10.17 -8.03
C LEU A 984 31.30 -9.77 -7.03
N PRO A 985 30.98 -8.46 -6.86
CA PRO A 985 29.91 -8.00 -5.97
C PRO A 985 28.54 -8.64 -6.26
N GLU A 986 28.33 -9.09 -7.49
CA GLU A 986 27.16 -9.82 -7.96
C GLU A 986 26.93 -11.12 -7.17
N ALA A 987 27.99 -11.88 -6.84
CA ALA A 987 27.88 -13.12 -6.07
C ALA A 987 27.41 -12.85 -4.63
N ARG A 988 27.94 -11.80 -4.00
CA ARG A 988 27.49 -11.33 -2.67
C ARG A 988 26.02 -10.90 -2.71
N LYS A 989 25.63 -10.08 -3.69
CA LYS A 989 24.23 -9.62 -3.86
C LYS A 989 23.26 -10.79 -4.09
N ALA A 990 23.66 -11.79 -4.88
CA ALA A 990 22.86 -12.99 -5.12
C ALA A 990 22.69 -13.81 -3.83
N PHE A 991 23.77 -13.98 -3.05
CA PHE A 991 23.72 -14.64 -1.74
C PHE A 991 22.82 -13.88 -0.75
N GLU A 992 23.04 -12.58 -0.55
CA GLU A 992 22.25 -11.76 0.38
C GLU A 992 20.75 -11.79 0.00
N ALA A 993 20.42 -11.61 -1.29
CA ALA A 993 19.04 -11.73 -1.78
C ALA A 993 18.45 -13.14 -1.63
N GLY A 994 19.28 -14.19 -1.66
CA GLY A 994 18.88 -15.57 -1.39
C GLY A 994 18.57 -15.82 0.09
N VAL A 995 19.34 -15.20 1.00
CA VAL A 995 19.12 -15.25 2.44
C VAL A 995 17.86 -14.47 2.82
N GLU A 996 17.70 -13.22 2.35
CA GLU A 996 16.57 -12.34 2.70
C GLU A 996 15.20 -12.98 2.43
N ARG A 997 15.07 -13.70 1.29
CA ARG A 997 13.84 -14.42 0.92
C ARG A 997 13.42 -15.48 1.96
N ARG A 998 14.38 -15.98 2.74
CA ARG A 998 14.22 -17.04 3.75
C ARG A 998 14.29 -16.52 5.19
N MET A 999 14.54 -15.23 5.42
CA MET A 999 14.48 -14.62 6.76
C MET A 999 13.03 -14.45 7.24
N LEU A 1000 12.80 -14.82 8.50
CA LEU A 1000 11.52 -14.75 9.22
C LEU A 1000 11.49 -13.51 10.15
N LEU A 1001 11.82 -12.35 9.57
CA LEU A 1001 11.94 -11.03 10.22
C LEU A 1001 10.94 -9.98 9.68
N ASN A 1002 10.04 -10.32 8.75
CA ASN A 1002 9.24 -9.33 8.02
C ASN A 1002 8.18 -8.62 8.89
N CYS A 1003 7.68 -9.24 9.97
CA CYS A 1003 6.69 -8.63 10.86
C CYS A 1003 7.07 -8.73 12.35
N ARG A 1004 7.91 -7.80 12.82
CA ARG A 1004 8.27 -7.62 14.24
C ARG A 1004 7.77 -6.30 14.82
N CYS A 1005 8.25 -5.15 14.32
CA CYS A 1005 7.79 -3.82 14.75
C CYS A 1005 7.00 -3.11 13.63
N ASN A 1006 7.66 -2.77 12.52
CA ASN A 1006 7.20 -1.75 11.55
C ASN A 1006 6.70 -2.36 10.23
N CYS A 1007 5.87 -3.42 10.28
CA CYS A 1007 5.50 -4.17 9.08
C CYS A 1007 4.54 -3.39 8.16
N SER A 1008 5.07 -2.87 7.06
CA SER A 1008 4.27 -2.14 6.09
C SER A 1008 3.17 -2.98 5.45
N SER A 1009 3.38 -4.28 5.23
CA SER A 1009 2.42 -5.14 4.51
C SER A 1009 1.04 -5.31 5.16
N CYS A 1010 0.82 -4.84 6.40
CA CYS A 1010 -0.42 -5.06 7.15
C CYS A 1010 -1.02 -3.81 7.83
N LEU A 1011 -0.31 -2.68 7.84
CA LEU A 1011 -0.78 -1.40 8.39
C LEU A 1011 -0.43 -0.19 7.51
N ASP A 1012 0.64 -0.25 6.72
CA ASP A 1012 1.03 0.81 5.78
C ASP A 1012 0.22 0.67 4.49
N ASP A 1013 -0.97 1.25 4.53
CA ASP A 1013 -1.58 1.80 3.33
C ASP A 1013 -0.64 2.88 2.79
N ARG A 1014 0.15 2.55 1.76
CA ARG A 1014 1.10 3.48 1.11
C ARG A 1014 0.43 4.67 0.42
N SER A 1015 -0.90 4.72 0.39
CA SER A 1015 -1.72 5.88 0.01
C SER A 1015 -2.26 6.64 1.24
N GLY A 1016 -1.67 6.38 2.42
CA GLY A 1016 -2.03 6.96 3.70
C GLY A 1016 -1.80 8.46 3.76
N ASP A 1017 -2.91 9.18 3.62
CA ASP A 1017 -3.21 10.59 3.87
C ASP A 1017 -2.65 11.27 5.15
N ILE A 1018 -1.79 10.60 5.93
CA ILE A 1018 -1.32 11.05 7.25
C ILE A 1018 0.06 11.72 7.17
N GLU A 1019 0.95 11.31 6.27
CA GLU A 1019 2.24 12.01 6.07
C GLU A 1019 2.96 11.62 4.77
N SER A 1020 3.90 12.45 4.30
CA SER A 1020 4.87 12.04 3.27
C SER A 1020 5.74 10.88 3.81
N PRO A 1021 6.01 9.81 3.03
CA PRO A 1021 6.61 8.60 3.56
C PRO A 1021 8.06 8.81 4.04
N GLY A 1022 8.26 8.66 5.35
CA GLY A 1022 9.56 8.72 6.01
C GLY A 1022 9.46 8.36 7.50
N LEU A 1023 9.15 9.35 8.34
CA LEU A 1023 9.20 9.23 9.80
C LEU A 1023 8.04 8.43 10.41
N SER A 1024 6.82 8.59 9.90
CA SER A 1024 5.63 7.87 10.39
C SER A 1024 5.78 6.34 10.38
N ARG A 1025 6.58 5.77 9.47
CA ARG A 1025 6.89 4.33 9.42
C ARG A 1025 7.72 3.86 10.62
N HIS A 1026 8.42 4.75 11.32
CA HIS A 1026 9.15 4.45 12.57
C HIS A 1026 8.27 4.48 13.82
N LEU A 1027 7.05 5.05 13.73
CA LEU A 1027 6.06 5.09 14.79
C LEU A 1027 5.12 3.86 14.79
N LEU A 1028 5.20 2.99 13.77
CA LEU A 1028 4.43 1.74 13.75
C LEU A 1028 5.01 0.72 14.71
N ASN A 1029 4.30 0.45 15.80
CA ASN A 1029 4.74 -0.49 16.82
C ASN A 1029 3.60 -1.38 17.32
N ARG A 1030 3.45 -2.56 16.70
CA ARG A 1030 2.50 -3.60 17.13
C ARG A 1030 2.86 -4.24 18.49
N PRO A 1031 4.14 -4.51 18.83
CA PRO A 1031 4.50 -5.01 20.16
C PRO A 1031 4.01 -4.10 21.29
N LEU A 1032 4.17 -2.78 21.18
CA LEU A 1032 3.65 -1.78 22.12
C LEU A 1032 2.13 -1.92 22.33
N LEU A 1033 1.34 -1.99 21.26
CA LEU A 1033 -0.11 -2.23 21.37
C LEU A 1033 -0.46 -3.60 21.99
N THR A 1034 0.40 -4.60 21.80
CA THR A 1034 0.17 -5.98 22.27
C THR A 1034 0.44 -6.14 23.75
N GLU A 1035 1.57 -5.60 24.25
CA GLU A 1035 1.89 -5.57 25.69
C GLU A 1035 0.81 -4.79 26.45
N TRP A 1036 0.42 -3.62 25.93
CA TRP A 1036 -0.64 -2.80 26.53
C TRP A 1036 -2.00 -3.51 26.55
N LEU A 1037 -2.42 -4.12 25.45
CA LEU A 1037 -3.69 -4.87 25.41
C LEU A 1037 -3.67 -6.07 26.36
N ASN A 1038 -2.56 -6.78 26.48
CA ASN A 1038 -2.42 -7.89 27.42
C ASN A 1038 -2.62 -7.42 28.87
N GLN A 1039 -2.01 -6.29 29.25
CA GLN A 1039 -2.20 -5.70 30.57
C GLN A 1039 -3.67 -5.29 30.80
N VAL A 1040 -4.29 -4.54 29.87
CA VAL A 1040 -5.70 -4.10 29.96
C VAL A 1040 -6.69 -5.26 30.03
N ARG A 1041 -6.42 -6.36 29.33
CA ARG A 1041 -7.32 -7.54 29.32
C ARG A 1041 -7.06 -8.56 30.43
N THR A 1042 -6.04 -8.35 31.27
CA THR A 1042 -5.74 -9.24 32.39
C THR A 1042 -6.95 -9.52 33.30
N PRO A 1043 -7.83 -8.55 33.65
CA PRO A 1043 -9.00 -8.82 34.50
C PRO A 1043 -9.99 -9.84 33.93
N GLN A 1044 -10.15 -9.89 32.61
CA GLN A 1044 -11.09 -10.79 31.89
C GLN A 1044 -10.38 -12.02 31.27
N THR A 1045 -9.15 -12.31 31.70
CA THR A 1045 -8.34 -13.42 31.20
C THR A 1045 -8.11 -14.45 32.30
N LEU A 1046 -8.46 -15.71 32.02
CA LEU A 1046 -8.32 -16.84 32.93
C LEU A 1046 -7.22 -17.77 32.40
N GLU A 1047 -6.07 -17.75 33.05
CA GLU A 1047 -4.98 -18.70 32.80
C GLU A 1047 -5.32 -20.09 33.38
N LEU A 1048 -5.11 -21.12 32.57
CA LEU A 1048 -5.31 -22.53 32.89
C LEU A 1048 -3.94 -23.21 33.05
N ASP A 1049 -3.51 -23.37 34.29
CA ASP A 1049 -2.23 -24.02 34.62
C ASP A 1049 -2.34 -25.55 34.85
N GLY A 1050 -3.57 -26.09 34.81
CA GLY A 1050 -3.86 -27.50 35.08
C GLY A 1050 -4.00 -27.85 36.57
N THR A 1051 -3.88 -26.89 37.47
CA THR A 1051 -4.07 -27.06 38.93
C THR A 1051 -5.46 -26.64 39.40
N VAL A 1052 -6.09 -25.71 38.68
CA VAL A 1052 -7.43 -25.19 38.98
C VAL A 1052 -8.53 -26.12 38.42
N SER A 1053 -9.55 -26.43 39.24
CA SER A 1053 -10.68 -27.27 38.82
C SER A 1053 -11.68 -26.53 37.94
N GLY A 1054 -12.44 -27.27 37.12
CA GLY A 1054 -13.49 -26.70 36.25
C GLY A 1054 -14.54 -25.88 37.00
N ALA A 1055 -14.92 -26.31 38.22
CA ALA A 1055 -15.84 -25.57 39.08
C ALA A 1055 -15.30 -24.18 39.46
N SER A 1056 -14.04 -24.09 39.91
CA SER A 1056 -13.42 -22.80 40.25
C SER A 1056 -13.26 -21.86 39.05
N ILE A 1057 -13.20 -22.41 37.83
CA ILE A 1057 -13.23 -21.62 36.59
C ILE A 1057 -14.65 -21.10 36.32
N CYS A 1058 -15.70 -21.92 36.51
CA CYS A 1058 -17.09 -21.46 36.42
C CYS A 1058 -17.39 -20.33 37.41
N ASP A 1059 -17.00 -20.45 38.68
CA ASP A 1059 -17.22 -19.41 39.70
C ASP A 1059 -16.59 -18.06 39.28
N ARG A 1060 -15.36 -18.12 38.75
CA ARG A 1060 -14.65 -16.94 38.22
C ARG A 1060 -15.32 -16.38 36.96
N MET A 1061 -15.85 -17.24 36.09
CA MET A 1061 -16.60 -16.80 34.92
C MET A 1061 -17.94 -16.15 35.30
N SER A 1062 -18.67 -16.69 36.28
CA SER A 1062 -19.91 -16.08 36.80
C SER A 1062 -19.65 -14.65 37.26
N SER A 1063 -18.64 -14.48 38.12
CA SER A 1063 -18.26 -13.17 38.64
C SER A 1063 -17.88 -12.17 37.53
N LEU A 1064 -17.23 -12.62 36.45
CA LEU A 1064 -16.95 -11.75 35.29
C LEU A 1064 -18.22 -11.35 34.52
N LEU A 1065 -19.14 -12.30 34.31
CA LEU A 1065 -20.41 -12.05 33.62
C LEU A 1065 -21.32 -11.10 34.43
N GLU A 1066 -21.38 -11.28 35.74
CA GLU A 1066 -22.12 -10.45 36.70
C GLU A 1066 -21.58 -9.02 36.77
N ASN A 1067 -20.25 -8.86 36.67
CA ASN A 1067 -19.60 -7.55 36.52
C ASN A 1067 -19.74 -6.94 35.10
N GLY A 1068 -20.47 -7.60 34.19
CA GLY A 1068 -20.84 -7.07 32.88
C GLY A 1068 -19.89 -7.40 31.72
N CYS A 1069 -18.89 -8.25 31.91
CA CYS A 1069 -18.00 -8.69 30.82
C CYS A 1069 -18.79 -9.49 29.77
N GLN A 1070 -18.76 -9.05 28.50
CA GLN A 1070 -19.43 -9.78 27.40
C GLN A 1070 -18.48 -10.71 26.62
N THR A 1071 -17.21 -10.79 27.01
CA THR A 1071 -16.22 -11.70 26.42
C THR A 1071 -15.21 -12.09 27.49
N ILE A 1072 -14.84 -13.37 27.53
CA ILE A 1072 -13.88 -13.94 28.48
C ILE A 1072 -12.81 -14.68 27.69
N TYR A 1073 -11.54 -14.55 28.09
CA TYR A 1073 -10.42 -15.24 27.45
C TYR A 1073 -9.91 -16.37 28.33
N LEU A 1074 -9.95 -17.60 27.82
CA LEU A 1074 -9.27 -18.74 28.46
C LEU A 1074 -7.90 -18.92 27.81
N ARG A 1075 -6.83 -19.01 28.59
CA ARG A 1075 -5.46 -19.21 28.10
C ARG A 1075 -4.84 -20.47 28.68
N VAL A 1076 -4.07 -21.20 27.87
CA VAL A 1076 -3.34 -22.40 28.29
C VAL A 1076 -2.01 -22.48 27.53
N ARG A 1077 -0.95 -22.99 28.15
CA ARG A 1077 0.29 -23.33 27.43
C ARG A 1077 0.06 -24.54 26.52
N SER A 1078 0.65 -24.58 25.33
CA SER A 1078 0.38 -25.62 24.31
C SER A 1078 0.66 -27.05 24.80
N ASN A 1079 1.61 -27.21 25.72
CA ASN A 1079 1.93 -28.49 26.37
C ASN A 1079 0.86 -28.99 27.37
N ASN A 1080 -0.14 -28.16 27.73
CA ASN A 1080 -1.24 -28.52 28.64
C ASN A 1080 -2.63 -28.41 27.96
N LEU A 1081 -2.70 -28.60 26.64
CA LEU A 1081 -3.94 -28.46 25.86
C LEU A 1081 -5.11 -29.34 26.39
N ALA A 1082 -4.80 -30.48 27.04
CA ALA A 1082 -5.80 -31.36 27.65
C ALA A 1082 -6.63 -30.66 28.74
N SER A 1083 -6.02 -29.78 29.55
CA SER A 1083 -6.73 -29.02 30.58
C SER A 1083 -7.78 -28.10 29.97
N LEU A 1084 -7.44 -27.39 28.88
CA LEU A 1084 -8.38 -26.55 28.14
C LEU A 1084 -9.55 -27.36 27.55
N CYS A 1085 -9.28 -28.52 26.94
CA CYS A 1085 -10.32 -29.39 26.40
C CYS A 1085 -11.29 -29.88 27.49
N ALA A 1086 -10.78 -30.26 28.67
CA ALA A 1086 -11.60 -30.69 29.79
C ALA A 1086 -12.45 -29.54 30.36
N THR A 1087 -11.86 -28.35 30.54
CA THR A 1087 -12.57 -27.14 30.96
C THR A 1087 -13.67 -26.76 29.97
N ILE A 1088 -13.41 -26.80 28.66
CA ILE A 1088 -14.41 -26.50 27.63
C ILE A 1088 -15.56 -27.51 27.68
N SER A 1089 -15.29 -28.82 27.76
CA SER A 1089 -16.35 -29.84 27.83
C SER A 1089 -17.25 -29.61 29.05
N TYR A 1090 -16.65 -29.39 30.23
CA TYR A 1090 -17.39 -29.10 31.44
C TYR A 1090 -18.26 -27.82 31.30
N LEU A 1091 -17.70 -26.76 30.73
CA LEU A 1091 -18.40 -25.50 30.48
C LEU A 1091 -19.56 -25.65 29.49
N THR A 1092 -19.43 -26.48 28.45
CA THR A 1092 -20.53 -26.74 27.49
C THR A 1092 -21.60 -27.67 28.04
N ASP A 1093 -21.24 -28.60 28.93
CA ASP A 1093 -22.17 -29.60 29.49
C ASP A 1093 -22.94 -29.04 30.71
N ALA A 1094 -22.27 -28.26 31.57
CA ALA A 1094 -22.85 -27.72 32.80
C ALA A 1094 -23.48 -26.33 32.61
N GLY A 1095 -22.97 -25.52 31.68
CA GLY A 1095 -23.26 -24.09 31.59
C GLY A 1095 -22.73 -23.29 32.80
N ILE A 1096 -23.15 -22.03 32.91
CA ILE A 1096 -22.73 -21.11 33.97
C ILE A 1096 -24.00 -20.52 34.60
N ASP A 1097 -24.26 -20.86 35.86
CA ASP A 1097 -25.32 -20.23 36.65
C ASP A 1097 -24.82 -18.87 37.15
N THR A 1098 -25.62 -17.82 37.03
CA THR A 1098 -25.24 -16.43 37.37
C THR A 1098 -26.43 -15.68 37.95
N ASP A 1099 -26.19 -14.59 38.69
CA ASP A 1099 -27.26 -13.71 39.21
C ASP A 1099 -28.17 -13.11 38.11
N ILE A 1100 -27.75 -13.14 36.84
CA ILE A 1100 -28.52 -12.67 35.67
C ILE A 1100 -29.19 -13.81 34.87
N GLY A 1101 -29.14 -15.05 35.38
CA GLY A 1101 -29.72 -16.25 34.79
C GLY A 1101 -28.67 -17.25 34.28
N MET A 1102 -29.14 -18.40 33.79
CA MET A 1102 -28.28 -19.43 33.22
C MET A 1102 -27.68 -18.97 31.88
N VAL A 1103 -26.37 -19.11 31.72
CA VAL A 1103 -25.62 -18.65 30.55
C VAL A 1103 -24.81 -19.79 29.93
N TYR A 1104 -24.85 -19.92 28.61
CA TYR A 1104 -24.08 -20.94 27.89
C TYR A 1104 -22.86 -20.35 27.17
N PRO A 1105 -21.65 -20.90 27.37
CA PRO A 1105 -20.42 -20.39 26.76
C PRO A 1105 -20.29 -20.84 25.30
N MET A 1106 -20.28 -19.88 24.37
CA MET A 1106 -19.95 -20.07 22.96
C MET A 1106 -18.49 -19.73 22.68
N ILE A 1107 -17.76 -20.65 22.06
CA ILE A 1107 -16.41 -20.39 21.55
C ILE A 1107 -16.51 -19.67 20.21
N THR A 1108 -15.92 -18.47 20.10
CA THR A 1108 -15.96 -17.66 18.86
C THR A 1108 -14.63 -17.55 18.14
N ASP A 1109 -13.49 -17.76 18.81
CA ASP A 1109 -12.17 -17.87 18.16
C ASP A 1109 -11.22 -18.72 19.03
N ILE A 1110 -10.23 -19.33 18.37
CA ILE A 1110 -9.15 -20.11 18.98
C ILE A 1110 -7.83 -19.66 18.33
N GLN A 1111 -7.01 -18.92 19.07
CA GLN A 1111 -5.75 -18.36 18.58
C GLN A 1111 -4.53 -19.04 19.21
N THR A 1112 -3.48 -19.20 18.43
CA THR A 1112 -2.14 -19.53 18.93
C THR A 1112 -1.33 -18.25 19.04
N ILE A 1113 -0.96 -17.88 20.26
CA ILE A 1113 -0.06 -16.78 20.59
C ILE A 1113 1.34 -17.37 20.69
N TYR A 1114 2.25 -16.91 19.83
CA TYR A 1114 3.65 -17.31 19.87
C TYR A 1114 4.48 -16.27 20.63
N PRO A 1115 5.58 -16.65 21.28
CA PRO A 1115 6.57 -15.71 21.80
C PRO A 1115 7.13 -14.83 20.68
N ASN A 1116 7.31 -13.54 20.97
CA ASN A 1116 7.84 -12.58 19.99
C ASN A 1116 9.36 -12.77 19.74
N ASP A 1117 10.09 -13.39 20.65
CA ASP A 1117 11.55 -13.53 20.58
C ASP A 1117 12.06 -14.32 19.38
N LEU A 1118 13.31 -14.06 18.99
CA LEU A 1118 13.99 -14.84 17.96
C LEU A 1118 14.32 -16.26 18.42
N ARG A 1119 14.67 -16.44 19.70
CA ARG A 1119 14.89 -17.76 20.30
C ARG A 1119 13.57 -18.25 20.93
N PRO A 1120 12.90 -19.30 20.39
CA PRO A 1120 11.65 -19.80 20.93
C PRO A 1120 11.90 -20.63 22.20
N ASN A 1121 12.27 -19.96 23.28
CA ASN A 1121 12.53 -20.56 24.60
C ASN A 1121 11.23 -20.93 25.35
N GLU A 1122 10.12 -20.28 25.00
CA GLU A 1122 8.81 -20.48 25.60
C GLU A 1122 7.88 -21.28 24.68
N VAL A 1123 6.97 -22.03 25.29
CA VAL A 1123 5.90 -22.75 24.57
C VAL A 1123 4.78 -21.78 24.17
N PRO A 1124 4.20 -21.91 22.96
CA PRO A 1124 3.06 -21.09 22.56
C PRO A 1124 1.88 -21.18 23.54
N VAL A 1125 1.11 -20.10 23.65
CA VAL A 1125 -0.14 -20.06 24.43
C VAL A 1125 -1.31 -20.22 23.47
N ILE A 1126 -2.23 -21.11 23.80
CA ILE A 1126 -3.53 -21.22 23.12
C ILE A 1126 -4.53 -20.38 23.88
N GLN A 1127 -5.12 -19.39 23.20
CA GLN A 1127 -6.19 -18.55 23.73
C GLN A 1127 -7.51 -18.92 23.07
N VAL A 1128 -8.55 -19.12 23.87
CA VAL A 1128 -9.93 -19.31 23.43
C VAL A 1128 -10.75 -18.11 23.84
N THR A 1129 -11.44 -17.51 22.88
CA THR A 1129 -12.39 -16.42 23.10
C THR A 1129 -13.76 -17.03 23.35
N VAL A 1130 -14.29 -16.83 24.56
CA VAL A 1130 -15.62 -17.31 24.98
C VAL A 1130 -16.57 -16.13 25.08
N ARG A 1131 -17.78 -16.29 24.54
CA ARG A 1131 -18.87 -15.33 24.64
C ARG A 1131 -20.11 -15.98 25.26
N PRO A 1132 -20.82 -15.29 26.15
CA PRO A 1132 -22.08 -15.77 26.71
C PRO A 1132 -23.20 -15.76 25.65
N ILE A 1133 -23.94 -16.86 25.54
CA ILE A 1133 -25.28 -16.87 24.95
C ILE A 1133 -26.29 -16.89 26.10
N LYS A 1134 -27.30 -16.00 26.02
CA LYS A 1134 -28.48 -15.97 26.89
C LYS A 1134 -29.59 -16.87 26.35
#